data_AF-A0A9Q8LGZ4-F1
#
_entry.id   AF-A0A9Q8LGZ4-F1
#
_cell.length_a   1.000
_cell.length_b   1.000
_cell.length_c   1.000
_cell.angle_alpha   90.00
_cell.angle_beta   90.00
_cell.angle_gamma   90.00
#
_symmetry.space_group_name_H-M   'P 1'
#
loop_
_entity.id
_entity.type
_entity.pdbx_description
1 polymer ?
#
loop_
_entity_poly.entity_id
_entity_poly.type
_entity_poly.pdbx_seq_one_letter_code
_entity_poly.pdbx_strand_id
1 'polypeptide(L)'
;MAASENEKHANYTTQGDADSSASQEASSDVIAQTRVQRVFNSVQFFLLSIAFMSSWESIAGNLYTVFYNGGPQTLVWGFLLVWCGAMSQAASMAEMASVQPIAGAMYHWTYALAPRSMRRFATWIQAWLTWAGWISMTVGIANSTASWITSIVQLNYPDYSSKLWHTTLMVWAMIAIWVSFNLFKFGRWVPWIESAAGFLHIVLFITFSITLLVLSPKHTVDFVFLSRVDSRTTSGWQNSFISWNLGLQTSVWAFVGFDAAVHLSEEVQRPASTVPKVMFFTNLLNGLMAWLWIIVILYCMGDPSDALQYPQPMLAVLLNASGSTRAAAAMGSLLVLISMCVGIVNVASMSRLTWSWARDGGFPKVLAYVDSQKRVPARAVLFSVGSVILLTFINFGSSLALQVFVSLSTVAMYLSYFIAILMMLLRRLSSTPPERGPWSMGRFGLPVNIFALVYTAYIIIWLPFPTTMSITGANFNYASPVLFFVLLIALGLWMVKRKNWPGLREDIIEELRFMILARLKQWTALAAICASIATAQSCGTCTNDSPQPIERVEAPWELKGTVYSILLVPLEGTLTGDLPVKAFPPFERHYPEAIQGDYAGLVGMIQVIRYTESPVGPYDELLLVPGFFNNEVPTEDGDTEKQMRVRVSRIYVSQKYTAWNGRKNWNIPKHLAQFDWTEADDGTVGVKIYPFDTTGDASESAPAEKPWFQFKFRSGLLDAINLPVTTDIYKLVGINATLLQPPLPAGNDSCGILTGTDRWKATVPGQYSDFSSFGTFDLDQDGSDAGADGKNAVGDEYFDNFWPGLGRYNLGLKMDQATITFSEPEVY
;
A
#
# COMPACT_ATOMS: atom_id res chain seq x y z
N MET A 1 51.46 -48.93 7.71
CA MET A 1 51.41 -47.45 7.75
C MET A 1 50.23 -46.85 7.00
N ALA A 2 49.68 -47.47 5.94
CA ALA A 2 48.53 -46.92 5.21
C ALA A 2 47.15 -47.08 5.89
N ALA A 3 47.04 -47.87 6.97
CA ALA A 3 45.75 -48.08 7.66
C ALA A 3 45.48 -47.09 8.81
N SER A 4 46.52 -46.43 9.37
CA SER A 4 46.34 -45.50 10.51
C SER A 4 46.20 -44.03 10.10
N GLU A 5 46.40 -43.70 8.82
CA GLU A 5 46.16 -42.35 8.28
C GLU A 5 44.69 -42.13 7.87
N ASN A 6 44.00 -43.18 7.42
CA ASN A 6 42.58 -43.09 7.07
C ASN A 6 41.66 -42.93 8.30
N GLU A 7 42.04 -43.46 9.47
CA GLU A 7 41.28 -43.26 10.72
C GLU A 7 41.46 -41.86 11.32
N LYS A 8 42.62 -41.22 11.09
CA LYS A 8 42.85 -39.83 11.51
C LYS A 8 42.16 -38.83 10.59
N HIS A 9 42.04 -39.11 9.30
CA HIS A 9 41.29 -38.24 8.38
C HIS A 9 39.76 -38.32 8.56
N ALA A 10 39.22 -39.49 8.93
CA ALA A 10 37.80 -39.64 9.23
C ALA A 10 37.38 -38.88 10.50
N ASN A 11 38.20 -38.91 11.56
CA ASN A 11 37.88 -38.20 12.80
C ASN A 11 37.97 -36.67 12.70
N TYR A 12 38.87 -36.13 11.85
CA TYR A 12 38.94 -34.68 11.60
C TYR A 12 37.78 -34.14 10.75
N THR A 13 37.18 -34.96 9.88
CA THR A 13 36.02 -34.55 9.07
C THR A 13 34.74 -34.55 9.89
N THR A 14 34.49 -35.57 10.72
CA THR A 14 33.32 -35.59 11.62
C THR A 14 33.33 -34.51 12.69
N GLN A 15 34.51 -34.06 13.14
CA GLN A 15 34.62 -33.01 14.15
C GLN A 15 34.45 -31.60 13.55
N GLY A 16 34.88 -31.38 12.30
CA GLY A 16 34.60 -30.16 11.53
C GLY A 16 33.14 -30.01 11.09
N ASP A 17 32.46 -31.12 10.82
CA ASP A 17 31.02 -31.13 10.50
C ASP A 17 30.14 -30.94 11.75
N ALA A 18 30.58 -31.43 12.91
CA ALA A 18 29.92 -31.17 14.20
C ALA A 18 30.10 -29.72 14.67
N ASP A 19 31.30 -29.13 14.54
CA ASP A 19 31.52 -27.72 14.87
C ASP A 19 30.86 -26.77 13.86
N SER A 20 30.78 -27.14 12.58
CA SER A 20 30.06 -26.35 11.57
C SER A 20 28.54 -26.41 11.75
N SER A 21 27.97 -27.58 12.07
CA SER A 21 26.54 -27.72 12.39
C SER A 21 26.17 -27.02 13.71
N ALA A 22 27.00 -27.11 14.75
CA ALA A 22 26.79 -26.38 16.01
C ALA A 22 26.95 -24.86 15.84
N SER A 23 27.86 -24.40 14.97
CA SER A 23 28.00 -22.98 14.63
C SER A 23 26.86 -22.48 13.72
N GLN A 24 26.31 -23.34 12.85
CA GLN A 24 25.12 -23.06 12.05
C GLN A 24 23.86 -23.06 12.91
N GLU A 25 23.72 -23.96 13.89
CA GLU A 25 22.62 -23.97 14.85
C GLU A 25 22.69 -22.74 15.77
N ALA A 26 23.86 -22.42 16.33
CA ALA A 26 24.04 -21.22 17.15
C ALA A 26 23.84 -19.91 16.35
N SER A 27 24.24 -19.89 15.07
CA SER A 27 23.94 -18.78 14.15
C SER A 27 22.43 -18.71 13.86
N SER A 28 21.78 -19.85 13.60
CA SER A 28 20.35 -19.95 13.32
C SER A 28 19.48 -19.52 14.51
N ASP A 29 19.90 -19.81 15.74
CA ASP A 29 19.21 -19.39 16.96
C ASP A 29 19.36 -17.89 17.22
N VAL A 30 20.55 -17.32 16.96
CA VAL A 30 20.77 -15.87 17.01
C VAL A 30 19.99 -15.14 15.90
N ILE A 31 19.83 -15.78 14.74
CA ILE A 31 19.03 -15.28 13.60
C ILE A 31 17.53 -15.40 13.88
N ALA A 32 17.06 -16.49 14.50
CA ALA A 32 15.67 -16.67 14.92
C ALA A 32 15.28 -15.65 16.00
N GLN A 33 16.20 -15.31 16.90
CA GLN A 33 16.03 -14.27 17.92
C GLN A 33 16.09 -12.83 17.39
N THR A 34 16.32 -12.62 16.09
CA THR A 34 16.43 -11.27 15.48
C THR A 34 15.42 -11.03 14.35
N ARG A 35 14.52 -11.97 14.02
CA ARG A 35 13.52 -11.76 12.97
C ARG A 35 12.24 -11.11 13.51
N VAL A 36 11.78 -10.07 12.81
CA VAL A 36 10.49 -9.43 13.07
C VAL A 36 9.38 -10.16 12.28
N GLN A 37 8.16 -10.17 12.81
CA GLN A 37 7.02 -10.79 12.14
C GLN A 37 6.56 -9.94 10.95
N ARG A 38 6.13 -10.58 9.86
CA ARG A 38 5.44 -9.90 8.75
C ARG A 38 4.00 -9.62 9.14
N VAL A 39 3.66 -8.35 9.31
CA VAL A 39 2.35 -7.89 9.81
C VAL A 39 1.57 -7.16 8.72
N PHE A 40 2.24 -6.52 7.75
CA PHE A 40 1.58 -5.66 6.76
C PHE A 40 1.41 -6.34 5.39
N ASN A 41 0.19 -6.31 4.87
CA ASN A 41 -0.07 -6.51 3.45
C ASN A 41 0.23 -5.22 2.65
N SER A 42 0.27 -5.29 1.32
CA SER A 42 0.69 -4.16 0.47
C SER A 42 -0.22 -2.92 0.58
N VAL A 43 -1.53 -3.10 0.75
CA VAL A 43 -2.50 -2.00 0.84
C VAL A 43 -2.41 -1.32 2.20
N GLN A 44 -2.39 -2.10 3.29
CA GLN A 44 -2.19 -1.58 4.65
C GLN A 44 -0.87 -0.81 4.75
N PHE A 45 0.18 -1.34 4.13
CA PHE A 45 1.48 -0.71 4.11
C PHE A 45 1.49 0.60 3.31
N PHE A 46 0.73 0.66 2.22
CA PHE A 46 0.51 1.88 1.45
C PHE A 46 -0.25 2.94 2.26
N LEU A 47 -1.36 2.56 2.90
CA LEU A 47 -2.16 3.46 3.74
C LEU A 47 -1.38 3.97 4.97
N LEU A 48 -0.58 3.12 5.58
CA LEU A 48 0.38 3.51 6.62
C LEU A 48 1.36 4.57 6.10
N SER A 49 1.95 4.33 4.92
CA SER A 49 2.98 5.22 4.36
C SER A 49 2.39 6.55 3.90
N ILE A 50 1.19 6.55 3.31
CA ILE A 50 0.51 7.79 2.89
C ILE A 50 0.12 8.66 4.08
N ALA A 51 -0.40 8.06 5.17
CA ALA A 51 -0.67 8.76 6.41
C ALA A 51 0.61 9.31 7.05
N PHE A 52 1.67 8.51 7.12
CA PHE A 52 2.94 8.93 7.72
C PHE A 52 3.48 10.22 7.06
N MET A 53 3.47 10.27 5.73
CA MET A 53 3.96 11.44 5.00
C MET A 53 3.12 12.70 5.26
N SER A 54 1.79 12.56 5.40
CA SER A 54 0.85 13.65 5.78
C SER A 54 1.19 15.02 5.17
N SER A 55 1.52 15.06 3.88
CA SER A 55 2.23 16.22 3.32
C SER A 55 1.37 17.48 3.29
N TRP A 56 0.05 17.35 3.07
CA TRP A 56 -0.84 18.50 3.06
C TRP A 56 -1.09 19.05 4.48
N GLU A 57 -1.17 18.18 5.49
CA GLU A 57 -1.21 18.59 6.90
C GLU A 57 0.12 19.22 7.33
N SER A 58 1.25 18.72 6.83
CA SER A 58 2.58 19.29 7.10
C SER A 58 2.70 20.72 6.55
N ILE A 59 2.21 20.97 5.33
CA ILE A 59 2.09 22.32 4.78
C ILE A 59 1.19 23.20 5.65
N ALA A 60 0.01 22.69 6.04
CA ALA A 60 -0.91 23.39 6.93
C ALA A 60 -0.26 23.73 8.28
N GLY A 61 0.58 22.83 8.78
CA GLY A 61 1.32 22.97 10.04
C GLY A 61 2.46 23.99 10.00
N ASN A 62 2.96 24.38 8.82
CA ASN A 62 4.20 25.16 8.70
C ASN A 62 4.08 26.40 7.78
N LEU A 63 2.88 26.98 7.69
CA LEU A 63 2.63 28.17 6.87
C LEU A 63 3.44 29.40 7.28
N TYR A 64 3.86 29.50 8.55
CA TYR A 64 4.60 30.67 9.05
C TYR A 64 5.86 30.94 8.20
N THR A 65 6.66 29.90 7.94
CA THR A 65 7.95 30.04 7.26
C THR A 65 7.82 30.60 5.85
N VAL A 66 6.83 30.12 5.08
CA VAL A 66 6.62 30.60 3.71
C VAL A 66 6.04 32.01 3.68
N PHE A 67 5.08 32.36 4.53
CA PHE A 67 4.51 33.71 4.55
C PHE A 67 5.40 34.75 5.22
N TYR A 68 6.45 34.33 5.94
CA TYR A 68 7.45 35.22 6.50
C TYR A 68 8.57 35.59 5.52
N ASN A 69 8.77 34.82 4.44
CA ASN A 69 9.86 35.08 3.46
C ASN A 69 9.42 35.00 1.99
N GLY A 70 8.72 33.94 1.58
CA GLY A 70 8.46 33.64 0.17
C GLY A 70 7.11 34.13 -0.37
N GLY A 71 6.04 33.92 0.40
CA GLY A 71 4.66 34.22 0.01
C GLY A 71 3.99 33.20 -0.92
N PRO A 72 2.78 33.51 -1.42
CA PRO A 72 1.95 32.63 -2.25
C PRO A 72 2.67 32.03 -3.46
N GLN A 73 3.36 32.87 -4.24
CA GLN A 73 4.08 32.40 -5.43
C GLN A 73 5.12 31.32 -5.09
N THR A 74 5.84 31.50 -3.99
CA THR A 74 6.84 30.53 -3.51
C THR A 74 6.16 29.24 -3.11
N LEU A 75 5.01 29.32 -2.44
CA LEU A 75 4.27 28.14 -2.03
C LEU A 75 3.74 27.34 -3.23
N VAL A 76 3.17 27.98 -4.26
CA VAL A 76 2.65 27.24 -5.44
C VAL A 76 3.76 26.64 -6.29
N TRP A 77 4.66 27.48 -6.80
CA TRP A 77 5.64 27.05 -7.81
C TRP A 77 6.89 26.44 -7.17
N GLY A 78 7.29 26.97 -6.02
CA GLY A 78 8.37 26.39 -5.25
C GLY A 78 8.04 24.99 -4.73
N PHE A 79 6.78 24.73 -4.38
CA PHE A 79 6.33 23.37 -4.06
C PHE A 79 6.49 22.41 -5.24
N LEU A 80 6.12 22.80 -6.46
CA LEU A 80 6.32 21.92 -7.64
C LEU A 80 7.79 21.57 -7.86
N LEU A 81 8.70 22.55 -7.69
CA LEU A 81 10.14 22.29 -7.75
C LEU A 81 10.58 21.29 -6.68
N VAL A 82 10.12 21.48 -5.44
CA VAL A 82 10.42 20.59 -4.32
C VAL A 82 9.85 19.19 -4.54
N TRP A 83 8.61 19.09 -5.01
CA TRP A 83 7.95 17.81 -5.26
C TRP A 83 8.63 17.03 -6.37
N CYS A 84 9.01 17.67 -7.48
CA CYS A 84 9.83 17.03 -8.53
C CYS A 84 11.16 16.51 -7.96
N GLY A 85 11.82 17.30 -7.11
CA GLY A 85 13.03 16.91 -6.40
C GLY A 85 12.82 15.69 -5.50
N ALA A 86 11.81 15.72 -4.64
CA ALA A 86 11.43 14.63 -3.76
C ALA A 86 11.08 13.36 -4.54
N MET A 87 10.32 13.47 -5.64
CA MET A 87 9.99 12.35 -6.53
C MET A 87 11.25 11.71 -7.13
N SER A 88 12.23 12.52 -7.54
CA SER A 88 13.50 11.99 -8.07
C SER A 88 14.33 11.27 -7.00
N GLN A 89 14.34 11.76 -5.76
CA GLN A 89 14.98 11.09 -4.62
C GLN A 89 14.24 9.78 -4.28
N ALA A 90 12.91 9.81 -4.22
CA ALA A 90 12.06 8.66 -3.95
C ALA A 90 12.22 7.57 -5.01
N ALA A 91 12.23 7.93 -6.30
CA ALA A 91 12.45 6.98 -7.40
C ALA A 91 13.85 6.34 -7.33
N SER A 92 14.87 7.14 -7.01
CA SER A 92 16.25 6.66 -6.80
C SER A 92 16.33 5.65 -5.66
N MET A 93 15.70 5.95 -4.52
CA MET A 93 15.66 5.05 -3.37
C MET A 93 14.78 3.83 -3.57
N ALA A 94 13.66 3.96 -4.29
CA ALA A 94 12.80 2.84 -4.63
C ALA A 94 13.59 1.78 -5.42
N GLU A 95 14.42 2.18 -6.38
CA GLU A 95 15.27 1.22 -7.09
C GLU A 95 16.25 0.49 -6.15
N MET A 96 16.87 1.19 -5.19
CA MET A 96 17.72 0.55 -4.19
C MET A 96 16.93 -0.35 -3.22
N ALA A 97 15.74 0.07 -2.79
CA ALA A 97 14.85 -0.70 -1.92
C ALA A 97 14.33 -1.98 -2.61
N SER A 98 14.19 -1.96 -3.93
CA SER A 98 13.79 -3.14 -4.69
C SER A 98 14.83 -4.25 -4.67
N VAL A 99 16.12 -3.88 -4.58
CA VAL A 99 17.25 -4.81 -4.53
C VAL A 99 17.48 -5.29 -3.10
N GLN A 100 17.44 -4.37 -2.14
CA GLN A 100 17.74 -4.67 -0.74
C GLN A 100 16.75 -3.95 0.20
N PRO A 101 15.55 -4.51 0.40
CA PRO A 101 14.58 -3.98 1.35
C PRO A 101 14.93 -4.46 2.77
N ILE A 102 15.61 -3.62 3.55
CA ILE A 102 16.09 -3.95 4.89
C ILE A 102 15.94 -2.75 5.84
N ALA A 103 15.69 -3.00 7.13
CA ALA A 103 15.40 -1.96 8.14
C ALA A 103 16.53 -0.93 8.36
N GLY A 104 17.74 -1.19 7.82
CA GLY A 104 18.91 -0.31 7.84
C GLY A 104 19.32 0.23 6.47
N ALA A 105 18.39 0.26 5.51
CA ALA A 105 18.63 0.47 4.09
C ALA A 105 19.68 1.53 3.71
N MET A 106 19.57 2.76 4.22
CA MET A 106 20.47 3.86 3.87
C MET A 106 21.96 3.48 3.94
N TYR A 107 22.39 2.91 5.06
CA TYR A 107 23.79 2.51 5.25
C TYR A 107 24.10 1.17 4.59
N HIS A 108 23.13 0.26 4.46
CA HIS A 108 23.29 -0.97 3.69
C HIS A 108 23.53 -0.73 2.21
N TRP A 109 22.74 0.14 1.58
CA TRP A 109 22.91 0.55 0.19
C TRP A 109 24.24 1.26 0.00
N THR A 110 24.61 2.13 0.94
CA THR A 110 25.93 2.78 0.94
C THR A 110 27.05 1.75 1.00
N TYR A 111 26.97 0.74 1.86
CA TYR A 111 27.97 -0.33 1.94
C TYR A 111 28.06 -1.15 0.64
N ALA A 112 26.90 -1.52 0.08
CA ALA A 112 26.82 -2.30 -1.16
C ALA A 112 27.35 -1.52 -2.38
N LEU A 113 27.11 -0.21 -2.44
CA LEU A 113 27.38 0.62 -3.61
C LEU A 113 28.72 1.37 -3.53
N ALA A 114 29.22 1.67 -2.33
CA ALA A 114 30.45 2.44 -2.17
C ALA A 114 31.70 1.72 -2.71
N PRO A 115 32.71 2.49 -3.18
CA PRO A 115 34.03 1.97 -3.52
C PRO A 115 34.69 1.29 -2.32
N ARG A 116 35.44 0.21 -2.56
CA ARG A 116 36.07 -0.63 -1.50
C ARG A 116 36.92 0.18 -0.51
N SER A 117 37.60 1.23 -0.96
CA SER A 117 38.48 2.07 -0.13
C SER A 117 37.73 2.87 0.94
N MET A 118 36.56 3.40 0.63
CA MET A 118 35.77 4.24 1.54
C MET A 118 34.53 3.57 2.11
N ARG A 119 34.19 2.35 1.66
CA ARG A 119 32.98 1.62 2.01
C ARG A 119 32.64 1.66 3.50
N ARG A 120 33.58 1.26 4.35
CA ARG A 120 33.35 1.20 5.81
C ARG A 120 33.10 2.59 6.41
N PHE A 121 33.92 3.57 6.03
CA PHE A 121 33.80 4.93 6.54
C PHE A 121 32.51 5.62 6.07
N ALA A 122 32.19 5.54 4.77
CA ALA A 122 30.97 6.10 4.21
C ALA A 122 29.72 5.49 4.85
N THR A 123 29.70 4.17 5.05
CA THR A 123 28.62 3.46 5.74
C THR A 123 28.45 3.93 7.18
N TRP A 124 29.57 4.12 7.90
CA TRP A 124 29.54 4.59 9.28
C TRP A 124 28.96 6.00 9.39
N ILE A 125 29.47 6.95 8.60
CA ILE A 125 28.95 8.32 8.59
C ILE A 125 27.49 8.35 8.16
N GLN A 126 27.12 7.58 7.14
CA GLN A 126 25.74 7.45 6.68
C GLN A 126 24.82 7.02 7.82
N ALA A 127 25.15 5.93 8.52
CA ALA A 127 24.30 5.40 9.57
C ALA A 127 24.07 6.39 10.73
N TRP A 128 25.12 7.11 11.16
CA TRP A 128 25.00 8.13 12.20
C TRP A 128 24.20 9.36 11.75
N LEU A 129 24.36 9.78 10.50
CA LEU A 129 23.55 10.85 9.91
C LEU A 129 22.08 10.48 9.84
N THR A 130 21.77 9.29 9.30
CA THR A 130 20.39 8.80 9.23
C THR A 130 19.80 8.68 10.64
N TRP A 131 20.52 8.07 11.59
CA TRP A 131 20.03 7.89 12.95
C TRP A 131 19.75 9.23 13.66
N ALA A 132 20.66 10.19 13.56
CA ALA A 132 20.48 11.51 14.16
C ALA A 132 19.31 12.29 13.53
N GLY A 133 19.13 12.17 12.21
CA GLY A 133 18.00 12.78 11.50
C GLY A 133 16.66 12.25 12.00
N TRP A 134 16.51 10.93 12.14
CA TRP A 134 15.29 10.29 12.65
C TRP A 134 14.99 10.64 14.13
N ILE A 135 16.01 10.68 14.97
CA ILE A 135 15.87 11.11 16.37
C ILE A 135 15.40 12.57 16.43
N SER A 136 16.03 13.45 15.66
CA SER A 136 15.65 14.87 15.58
C SER A 136 14.25 15.08 14.98
N MET A 137 13.86 14.25 14.00
CA MET A 137 12.54 14.32 13.38
C MET A 137 11.45 13.98 14.38
N THR A 138 11.69 12.99 15.24
CA THR A 138 10.77 12.62 16.33
C THR A 138 10.53 13.77 17.29
N VAL A 139 11.59 14.50 17.67
CA VAL A 139 11.47 15.70 18.50
C VAL A 139 10.69 16.79 17.77
N GLY A 140 10.96 16.99 16.48
CA GLY A 140 10.26 17.94 15.61
C GLY A 140 8.75 17.68 15.56
N ILE A 141 8.34 16.45 15.23
CA ILE A 141 6.93 16.04 15.16
C ILE A 141 6.23 16.25 16.51
N ALA A 142 6.87 15.82 17.61
CA ALA A 142 6.28 15.96 18.93
C ALA A 142 6.09 17.42 19.33
N ASN A 143 7.10 18.26 19.09
CA ASN A 143 7.02 19.69 19.37
C ASN A 143 5.97 20.39 18.48
N SER A 144 5.91 20.08 17.18
CA SER A 144 4.90 20.65 16.27
C SER A 144 3.47 20.29 16.69
N THR A 145 3.24 19.04 17.08
CA THR A 145 1.93 18.60 17.58
C THR A 145 1.58 19.30 18.90
N ALA A 146 2.54 19.43 19.80
CA ALA A 146 2.32 20.11 21.08
C ALA A 146 1.97 21.59 20.86
N SER A 147 2.61 22.27 19.91
CA SER A 147 2.28 23.65 19.52
C SER A 147 0.85 23.78 18.96
N TRP A 148 0.40 22.80 18.18
CA TRP A 148 -1.00 22.74 17.72
C TRP A 148 -1.97 22.62 18.91
N ILE A 149 -1.70 21.69 19.83
CA ILE A 149 -2.55 21.49 21.01
C ILE A 149 -2.57 22.77 21.86
N THR A 150 -1.41 23.39 22.15
CA THR A 150 -1.40 24.64 22.93
C THR A 150 -2.13 25.77 22.21
N SER A 151 -2.03 25.86 20.89
CA SER A 151 -2.75 26.88 20.10
C SER A 151 -4.26 26.67 20.16
N ILE A 152 -4.75 25.42 20.10
CA ILE A 152 -6.17 25.09 20.26
C ILE A 152 -6.65 25.43 21.68
N VAL A 153 -5.85 25.15 22.71
CA VAL A 153 -6.17 25.52 24.09
C VAL A 153 -6.26 27.04 24.24
N GLN A 154 -5.29 27.80 23.73
CA GLN A 154 -5.29 29.27 23.75
C GLN A 154 -6.50 29.85 23.03
N LEU A 155 -6.90 29.24 21.91
CA LEU A 155 -8.08 29.65 21.16
C LEU A 155 -9.38 29.50 21.98
N ASN A 156 -9.49 28.47 22.83
CA ASN A 156 -10.68 28.23 23.66
C ASN A 156 -10.61 28.89 25.04
N TYR A 157 -9.40 29.17 25.52
CA TYR A 157 -9.13 29.78 26.83
C TYR A 157 -8.17 30.96 26.65
N PRO A 158 -8.66 32.16 26.31
CA PRO A 158 -7.82 33.32 25.99
C PRO A 158 -6.86 33.74 27.12
N ASP A 159 -7.22 33.48 28.37
CA ASP A 159 -6.38 33.79 29.55
C ASP A 159 -5.21 32.81 29.73
N TYR A 160 -5.19 31.71 28.99
CA TYR A 160 -4.11 30.72 29.06
C TYR A 160 -2.88 31.19 28.27
N SER A 161 -1.78 31.41 28.98
CA SER A 161 -0.47 31.65 28.38
C SER A 161 0.37 30.37 28.38
N SER A 162 0.72 29.88 27.19
CA SER A 162 1.58 28.70 27.04
C SER A 162 3.00 28.99 27.56
N LYS A 163 3.48 28.14 28.47
CA LYS A 163 4.85 28.18 28.98
C LYS A 163 5.66 27.04 28.37
N LEU A 164 6.97 27.21 28.26
CA LEU A 164 7.88 26.20 27.68
C LEU A 164 7.75 24.81 28.34
N TRP A 165 7.54 24.78 29.65
CA TRP A 165 7.36 23.53 30.38
C TRP A 165 6.00 22.86 30.09
N HIS A 166 4.95 23.61 29.73
CA HIS A 166 3.66 23.03 29.30
C HIS A 166 3.88 22.20 28.02
N THR A 167 4.53 22.79 27.01
CA THR A 167 4.85 22.11 25.74
C THR A 167 5.72 20.89 25.97
N THR A 168 6.75 21.00 26.82
CA THR A 168 7.69 19.89 27.09
C THR A 168 7.00 18.71 27.79
N LEU A 169 6.17 18.96 28.80
CA LEU A 169 5.41 17.89 29.46
C LEU A 169 4.41 17.22 28.51
N MET A 170 3.80 17.99 27.62
CA MET A 170 2.86 17.46 26.62
C MET A 170 3.58 16.56 25.60
N VAL A 171 4.78 16.96 25.16
CA VAL A 171 5.66 16.12 24.35
C VAL A 171 5.97 14.79 25.06
N TRP A 172 6.30 14.81 26.35
CA TRP A 172 6.56 13.58 27.11
C TRP A 172 5.32 12.70 27.23
N ALA A 173 4.15 13.28 27.47
CA ALA A 173 2.89 12.56 27.52
C ALA A 173 2.57 11.88 26.17
N MET A 174 2.74 12.59 25.06
CA MET A 174 2.54 12.03 23.73
C MET A 174 3.55 10.92 23.39
N ILE A 175 4.82 11.13 23.71
CA ILE A 175 5.87 10.11 23.53
C ILE A 175 5.51 8.85 24.32
N ALA A 176 5.04 8.99 25.57
CA ALA A 176 4.60 7.84 26.36
C ALA A 176 3.46 7.06 25.66
N ILE A 177 2.52 7.77 25.03
CA ILE A 177 1.46 7.16 24.22
C ILE A 177 2.08 6.41 23.02
N TRP A 178 2.93 7.06 22.21
CA TRP A 178 3.55 6.43 21.04
C TRP A 178 4.40 5.20 21.38
N VAL A 179 5.11 5.26 22.50
CA VAL A 179 5.89 4.13 23.04
C VAL A 179 4.98 3.01 23.48
N SER A 180 3.83 3.29 24.10
CA SER A 180 2.90 2.24 24.51
C SER A 180 2.43 1.41 23.31
N PHE A 181 2.06 2.06 22.19
CA PHE A 181 1.69 1.39 20.94
C PHE A 181 2.82 0.53 20.36
N ASN A 182 4.07 0.99 20.54
CA ASN A 182 5.24 0.31 20.02
C ASN A 182 5.82 -0.76 20.95
N LEU A 183 5.55 -0.76 22.25
CA LEU A 183 6.07 -1.73 23.22
C LEU A 183 5.09 -2.86 23.55
N PHE A 184 3.80 -2.55 23.61
CA PHE A 184 2.78 -3.53 23.95
C PHE A 184 2.28 -4.25 22.69
N LYS A 185 1.83 -5.50 22.85
CA LYS A 185 1.39 -6.38 21.76
C LYS A 185 0.02 -5.96 21.22
N PHE A 186 -0.08 -4.73 20.73
CA PHE A 186 -1.19 -4.27 19.91
C PHE A 186 -1.08 -4.77 18.46
N GLY A 187 -0.17 -5.71 18.16
CA GLY A 187 0.20 -6.07 16.79
C GLY A 187 -0.94 -6.52 15.87
N ARG A 188 -2.10 -6.94 16.41
CA ARG A 188 -3.31 -7.14 15.60
C ARG A 188 -4.01 -5.84 15.25
N TRP A 189 -4.02 -4.84 16.14
CA TRP A 189 -4.73 -3.57 16.03
C TRP A 189 -3.92 -2.48 15.32
N VAL A 190 -2.59 -2.46 15.49
CA VAL A 190 -1.72 -1.43 14.88
C VAL A 190 -1.95 -1.30 13.38
N PRO A 191 -1.92 -2.38 12.57
CA PRO A 191 -2.20 -2.27 11.13
C PRO A 191 -3.57 -1.66 10.80
N TRP A 192 -4.59 -1.90 11.63
CA TRP A 192 -5.93 -1.35 11.44
C TRP A 192 -6.02 0.13 11.79
N ILE A 193 -5.43 0.53 12.92
CA ILE A 193 -5.36 1.93 13.34
C ILE A 193 -4.65 2.75 12.26
N GLU A 194 -3.54 2.23 11.75
CA GLU A 194 -2.76 2.91 10.71
C GLU A 194 -3.46 2.94 9.36
N SER A 195 -4.17 1.86 8.99
CA SER A 195 -5.00 1.85 7.77
C SER A 195 -6.15 2.86 7.88
N ALA A 196 -6.79 2.95 9.05
CA ALA A 196 -7.82 3.92 9.33
C ALA A 196 -7.27 5.36 9.30
N ALA A 197 -6.05 5.59 9.81
CA ALA A 197 -5.37 6.87 9.71
C ALA A 197 -5.08 7.25 8.25
N GLY A 198 -4.66 6.30 7.41
CA GLY A 198 -4.49 6.49 5.96
C GLY A 198 -5.77 6.87 5.23
N PHE A 199 -6.88 6.19 5.55
CA PHE A 199 -8.18 6.55 5.01
C PHE A 199 -8.63 7.93 5.50
N LEU A 200 -8.49 8.20 6.80
CA LEU A 200 -8.86 9.47 7.40
C LEU A 200 -8.05 10.63 6.82
N HIS A 201 -6.75 10.46 6.57
CA HIS A 201 -5.90 11.44 5.89
C HIS A 201 -6.48 11.90 4.55
N ILE A 202 -6.97 10.96 3.72
CA ILE A 202 -7.58 11.26 2.42
C ILE A 202 -8.94 11.95 2.59
N VAL A 203 -9.77 11.46 3.51
CA VAL A 203 -11.09 12.06 3.80
C VAL A 203 -10.95 13.47 4.37
N LEU A 204 -9.98 13.70 5.27
CA LEU A 204 -9.71 14.99 5.87
C LEU A 204 -9.24 16.02 4.82
N PHE A 205 -8.42 15.62 3.86
CA PHE A 205 -8.07 16.48 2.73
C PHE A 205 -9.33 16.97 1.99
N ILE A 206 -10.23 16.06 1.61
CA ILE A 206 -11.45 16.39 0.85
C ILE A 206 -12.36 17.29 1.69
N THR A 207 -12.62 16.90 2.93
CA THR A 207 -13.53 17.63 3.82
C THR A 207 -13.01 19.02 4.15
N PHE A 208 -11.74 19.17 4.53
CA PHE A 208 -11.13 20.48 4.78
C PHE A 208 -11.13 21.34 3.53
N SER A 209 -10.83 20.78 2.35
CA SER A 209 -10.83 21.52 1.10
C SER A 209 -12.21 22.07 0.79
N ILE A 210 -13.24 21.23 0.88
CA ILE A 210 -14.63 21.63 0.63
C ILE A 210 -15.06 22.68 1.67
N THR A 211 -14.76 22.47 2.95
CA THR A 211 -15.13 23.42 4.01
C THR A 211 -14.55 24.81 3.76
N LEU A 212 -13.26 24.92 3.44
CA LEU A 212 -12.64 26.21 3.12
C LEU A 212 -13.20 26.81 1.82
N LEU A 213 -13.38 25.98 0.78
CA LEU A 213 -13.93 26.42 -0.50
C LEU A 213 -15.39 26.91 -0.39
N VAL A 214 -16.17 26.41 0.56
CA VAL A 214 -17.55 26.84 0.77
C VAL A 214 -17.64 28.06 1.68
N LEU A 215 -16.88 28.09 2.77
CA LEU A 215 -17.08 29.08 3.83
C LEU A 215 -16.22 30.36 3.69
N SER A 216 -15.03 30.27 3.10
CA SER A 216 -14.11 31.42 3.06
C SER A 216 -14.42 32.39 1.91
N PRO A 217 -14.15 33.70 2.06
CA PRO A 217 -13.99 34.59 0.90
C PRO A 217 -12.78 34.15 0.06
N LYS A 218 -12.81 34.44 -1.25
CA LYS A 218 -11.77 33.98 -2.20
C LYS A 218 -10.85 35.11 -2.63
N HIS A 219 -9.55 34.84 -2.63
CA HIS A 219 -8.53 35.71 -3.21
C HIS A 219 -8.53 35.70 -4.73
N THR A 220 -7.85 36.70 -5.32
CA THR A 220 -7.67 36.79 -6.77
C THR A 220 -6.62 35.79 -7.27
N VAL A 221 -6.70 35.45 -8.56
CA VAL A 221 -5.70 34.61 -9.24
C VAL A 221 -4.30 35.21 -9.10
N ASP A 222 -4.16 36.53 -9.19
CA ASP A 222 -2.87 37.22 -9.03
C ASP A 222 -2.27 37.02 -7.64
N PHE A 223 -3.10 37.07 -6.58
CA PHE A 223 -2.63 36.76 -5.23
C PHE A 223 -2.09 35.34 -5.16
N VAL A 224 -2.85 34.36 -5.63
CA VAL A 224 -2.50 32.93 -5.52
C VAL A 224 -1.21 32.60 -6.29
N PHE A 225 -1.10 33.06 -7.54
CA PHE A 225 -0.04 32.58 -8.44
C PHE A 225 1.16 33.51 -8.59
N LEU A 226 1.00 34.81 -8.34
CA LEU A 226 2.01 35.82 -8.70
C LEU A 226 2.48 36.65 -7.50
N SER A 227 1.70 36.75 -6.42
CA SER A 227 2.07 37.61 -5.30
C SER A 227 3.23 37.07 -4.46
N ARG A 228 4.01 38.01 -3.93
CA ARG A 228 5.14 37.77 -3.04
C ARG A 228 4.93 38.55 -1.75
N VAL A 229 5.50 38.03 -0.68
CA VAL A 229 5.66 38.79 0.56
C VAL A 229 6.80 39.79 0.38
N ASP A 230 6.62 41.00 0.91
CA ASP A 230 7.73 41.94 1.04
C ASP A 230 8.63 41.47 2.20
N SER A 231 9.63 40.65 1.87
CA SER A 231 10.57 40.10 2.85
C SER A 231 11.40 41.19 3.55
N ARG A 232 11.45 42.41 3.01
CA ARG A 232 12.19 43.53 3.60
C ARG A 232 11.55 44.00 4.90
N THR A 233 10.22 43.95 4.97
CA THR A 233 9.44 44.40 6.13
C THR A 233 9.24 43.29 7.14
N THR A 234 9.14 42.04 6.68
CA THR A 234 8.95 40.86 7.54
C THR A 234 10.27 40.31 8.08
N SER A 235 11.13 39.77 7.21
CA SER A 235 12.38 39.11 7.62
C SER A 235 13.64 39.98 7.55
N GLY A 236 13.56 41.16 6.93
CA GLY A 236 14.69 42.04 6.68
C GLY A 236 15.55 41.63 5.48
N TRP A 237 15.25 40.50 4.83
CA TRP A 237 15.97 40.06 3.63
C TRP A 237 15.62 40.92 2.43
N GLN A 238 16.63 41.57 1.85
CA GLN A 238 16.47 42.49 0.72
C GLN A 238 16.45 41.79 -0.65
N ASN A 239 17.02 40.60 -0.73
CA ASN A 239 17.17 39.84 -1.97
C ASN A 239 16.03 38.81 -2.11
N SER A 240 15.15 39.03 -3.10
CA SER A 240 14.01 38.15 -3.38
C SER A 240 14.37 36.69 -3.67
N PHE A 241 15.57 36.42 -4.19
CA PHE A 241 16.04 35.05 -4.41
C PHE A 241 16.33 34.33 -3.10
N ILE A 242 16.89 35.03 -2.10
CA ILE A 242 17.12 34.46 -0.77
C ILE A 242 15.77 34.18 -0.11
N SER A 243 14.86 35.14 -0.13
CA SER A 243 13.53 35.00 0.49
C SER A 243 12.69 33.90 -0.16
N TRP A 244 12.78 33.73 -1.49
CA TRP A 244 12.19 32.58 -2.20
C TRP A 244 12.70 31.26 -1.64
N ASN A 245 14.02 31.10 -1.54
CA ASN A 245 14.63 29.86 -1.05
C ASN A 245 14.32 29.57 0.43
N LEU A 246 14.27 30.61 1.26
CA LEU A 246 13.82 30.48 2.65
C LEU A 246 12.36 30.03 2.73
N GLY A 247 11.50 30.52 1.82
CA GLY A 247 10.10 30.08 1.74
C GLY A 247 9.94 28.62 1.31
N LEU A 248 10.86 28.07 0.51
CA LEU A 248 10.85 26.66 0.09
C LEU A 248 10.93 25.68 1.27
N GLN A 249 11.47 26.09 2.42
CA GLN A 249 11.64 25.23 3.60
C GLN A 249 10.32 24.57 4.05
N THR A 250 9.20 25.28 3.92
CA THR A 250 7.85 24.76 4.20
C THR A 250 7.56 23.51 3.36
N SER A 251 7.81 23.60 2.05
CA SER A 251 7.60 22.49 1.11
C SER A 251 8.61 21.38 1.30
N VAL A 252 9.87 21.71 1.60
CA VAL A 252 10.94 20.72 1.82
C VAL A 252 10.62 19.83 3.02
N TRP A 253 10.13 20.43 4.11
CA TRP A 253 9.70 19.69 5.29
C TRP A 253 8.60 18.67 5.00
N ALA A 254 7.68 18.98 4.08
CA ALA A 254 6.56 18.10 3.71
C ALA A 254 6.98 16.79 3.02
N PHE A 255 8.24 16.66 2.61
CA PHE A 255 8.79 15.46 1.96
C PHE A 255 9.98 14.85 2.72
N VAL A 256 10.13 15.13 4.02
CA VAL A 256 11.13 14.46 4.86
C VAL A 256 10.57 13.12 5.35
N GLY A 257 11.39 12.06 5.31
CA GLY A 257 11.07 10.79 5.98
C GLY A 257 10.34 9.76 5.13
N PHE A 258 10.16 9.95 3.81
CA PHE A 258 9.52 8.94 2.96
C PHE A 258 10.26 7.58 2.92
N ASP A 259 11.50 7.52 3.41
CA ASP A 259 12.24 6.28 3.65
C ASP A 259 11.77 5.50 4.89
N ALA A 260 10.79 6.01 5.64
CA ALA A 260 10.08 5.31 6.74
C ALA A 260 9.69 3.88 6.34
N ALA A 261 9.11 3.75 5.14
CA ALA A 261 8.66 2.48 4.59
C ALA A 261 9.80 1.45 4.50
N VAL A 262 11.04 1.90 4.32
CA VAL A 262 12.17 0.98 4.22
C VAL A 262 12.58 0.45 5.58
N HIS A 263 12.47 1.28 6.63
CA HIS A 263 12.77 0.86 8.01
C HIS A 263 11.81 -0.21 8.53
N LEU A 264 10.59 -0.27 7.98
CA LEU A 264 9.57 -1.27 8.30
C LEU A 264 9.50 -2.42 7.29
N SER A 265 10.39 -2.45 6.29
CA SER A 265 10.35 -3.42 5.18
C SER A 265 10.40 -4.89 5.62
N GLU A 266 11.06 -5.21 6.73
CA GLU A 266 11.13 -6.58 7.27
C GLU A 266 9.75 -7.08 7.79
N GLU A 267 8.82 -6.16 8.08
CA GLU A 267 7.47 -6.44 8.55
C GLU A 267 6.44 -6.55 7.41
N VAL A 268 6.88 -6.41 6.15
CA VAL A 268 6.02 -6.35 4.96
C VAL A 268 6.03 -7.66 4.17
N GLN A 269 4.89 -8.02 3.59
CA GLN A 269 4.81 -9.12 2.63
C GLN A 269 5.39 -8.72 1.27
N ARG A 270 6.25 -9.59 0.71
CA ARG A 270 6.94 -9.37 -0.58
C ARG A 270 7.66 -8.00 -0.64
N PRO A 271 8.60 -7.72 0.27
CA PRO A 271 9.11 -6.36 0.46
C PRO A 271 9.88 -5.80 -0.76
N ALA A 272 10.54 -6.65 -1.54
CA ALA A 272 11.30 -6.26 -2.74
C ALA A 272 10.42 -5.69 -3.88
N SER A 273 9.12 -6.02 -3.91
CA SER A 273 8.17 -5.47 -4.87
C SER A 273 7.22 -4.44 -4.25
N THR A 274 6.83 -4.63 -2.98
CA THR A 274 5.88 -3.75 -2.28
C THR A 274 6.51 -2.41 -1.88
N VAL A 275 7.65 -2.45 -1.17
CA VAL A 275 8.31 -1.24 -0.63
C VAL A 275 8.63 -0.20 -1.72
N PRO A 276 9.25 -0.54 -2.87
CA PRO A 276 9.56 0.46 -3.89
C PRO A 276 8.32 1.13 -4.49
N LYS A 277 7.26 0.35 -4.76
CA LYS A 277 5.98 0.89 -5.24
C LYS A 277 5.38 1.84 -4.21
N VAL A 278 5.31 1.42 -2.95
CA VAL A 278 4.75 2.23 -1.86
C VAL A 278 5.52 3.53 -1.70
N MET A 279 6.86 3.52 -1.70
CA MET A 279 7.65 4.75 -1.63
C MET A 279 7.33 5.72 -2.76
N PHE A 280 7.30 5.24 -4.01
CA PHE A 280 7.07 6.08 -5.17
C PHE A 280 5.66 6.67 -5.19
N PHE A 281 4.64 5.82 -5.06
CA PHE A 281 3.23 6.25 -5.13
C PHE A 281 2.81 7.07 -3.92
N THR A 282 3.38 6.81 -2.73
CA THR A 282 3.13 7.64 -1.54
C THR A 282 3.56 9.08 -1.80
N ASN A 283 4.77 9.30 -2.32
CA ASN A 283 5.27 10.65 -2.64
C ASN A 283 4.47 11.30 -3.76
N LEU A 284 4.03 10.52 -4.75
CA LEU A 284 3.22 11.03 -5.85
C LEU A 284 1.85 11.52 -5.35
N LEU A 285 1.11 10.69 -4.61
CA LEU A 285 -0.22 11.05 -4.17
C LEU A 285 -0.20 12.16 -3.09
N ASN A 286 0.70 12.07 -2.11
CA ASN A 286 0.84 13.13 -1.10
C ASN A 286 1.22 14.46 -1.74
N GLY A 287 2.11 14.46 -2.74
CA GLY A 287 2.49 15.69 -3.41
C GLY A 287 1.36 16.29 -4.25
N LEU A 288 0.57 15.45 -4.92
CA LEU A 288 -0.63 15.91 -5.64
C LEU A 288 -1.66 16.51 -4.67
N MET A 289 -1.97 15.82 -3.58
CA MET A 289 -2.91 16.30 -2.55
C MET A 289 -2.41 17.61 -1.93
N ALA A 290 -1.13 17.70 -1.57
CA ALA A 290 -0.55 18.91 -0.99
C ALA A 290 -0.52 20.08 -1.98
N TRP A 291 -0.27 19.85 -3.28
CA TRP A 291 -0.33 20.91 -4.28
C TRP A 291 -1.75 21.45 -4.47
N LEU A 292 -2.75 20.55 -4.54
CA LEU A 292 -4.16 20.95 -4.59
C LEU A 292 -4.58 21.69 -3.31
N TRP A 293 -4.13 21.21 -2.15
CA TRP A 293 -4.35 21.86 -0.86
C TRP A 293 -3.75 23.28 -0.83
N ILE A 294 -2.53 23.47 -1.33
CA ILE A 294 -1.88 24.78 -1.44
C ILE A 294 -2.77 25.76 -2.23
N ILE A 295 -3.34 25.33 -3.35
CA ILE A 295 -4.25 26.18 -4.14
C ILE A 295 -5.47 26.56 -3.29
N VAL A 296 -6.10 25.58 -2.62
CA VAL A 296 -7.27 25.84 -1.78
C VAL A 296 -6.97 26.83 -0.67
N ILE A 297 -5.88 26.64 0.10
CA ILE A 297 -5.55 27.53 1.21
C ILE A 297 -5.23 28.94 0.72
N LEU A 298 -4.52 29.07 -0.40
CA LEU A 298 -4.17 30.39 -0.94
C LEU A 298 -5.39 31.15 -1.43
N TYR A 299 -6.39 30.46 -1.96
CA TYR A 299 -7.67 31.09 -2.26
C TYR A 299 -8.44 31.46 -0.98
N CYS A 300 -8.34 30.69 0.11
CA CYS A 300 -9.27 30.76 1.25
C CYS A 300 -8.69 31.37 2.54
N MET A 301 -7.40 31.72 2.60
CA MET A 301 -6.71 32.05 3.85
C MET A 301 -7.02 33.42 4.46
N GLY A 302 -7.63 34.35 3.71
CA GLY A 302 -7.73 35.75 4.14
C GLY A 302 -6.37 36.48 4.11
N ASP A 303 -6.22 37.58 4.82
CA ASP A 303 -4.95 38.32 4.85
C ASP A 303 -3.85 37.50 5.55
N PRO A 304 -2.73 37.17 4.87
CA PRO A 304 -1.63 36.44 5.51
C PRO A 304 -1.05 37.13 6.74
N SER A 305 -1.06 38.47 6.78
CA SER A 305 -0.52 39.24 7.91
C SER A 305 -1.32 39.04 9.19
N ASP A 306 -2.64 38.85 9.10
CA ASP A 306 -3.50 38.50 10.22
C ASP A 306 -3.25 37.06 10.70
N ALA A 307 -3.12 36.12 9.76
CA ALA A 307 -2.85 34.72 10.10
C ALA A 307 -1.50 34.54 10.82
N LEU A 308 -0.48 35.32 10.44
CA LEU A 308 0.85 35.30 11.06
C LEU A 308 0.89 35.82 12.51
N GLN A 309 -0.17 36.46 12.99
CA GLN A 309 -0.28 36.86 14.41
C GLN A 309 -0.54 35.66 15.33
N TYR A 310 -1.01 34.55 14.77
CA TYR A 310 -1.24 33.32 15.52
C TYR A 310 0.01 32.43 15.48
N PRO A 311 0.36 31.76 16.60
CA PRO A 311 1.45 30.77 16.61
C PRO A 311 1.25 29.68 15.55
N GLN A 312 -0.01 29.35 15.25
CA GLN A 312 -0.40 28.42 14.22
C GLN A 312 -1.28 29.11 13.16
N PRO A 313 -0.71 29.63 12.06
CA PRO A 313 -1.45 30.43 11.08
C PRO A 313 -2.65 29.71 10.47
N MET A 314 -2.55 28.40 10.24
CA MET A 314 -3.68 27.61 9.74
C MET A 314 -4.86 27.61 10.71
N LEU A 315 -4.64 27.61 12.03
CA LEU A 315 -5.74 27.67 12.99
C LEU A 315 -6.52 28.99 12.86
N ALA A 316 -5.83 30.09 12.56
CA ALA A 316 -6.44 31.39 12.25
C ALA A 316 -7.27 31.32 10.96
N VAL A 317 -6.74 30.68 9.91
CA VAL A 317 -7.47 30.46 8.66
C VAL A 317 -8.77 29.68 8.91
N LEU A 318 -8.71 28.61 9.70
CA LEU A 318 -9.88 27.81 10.06
C LEU A 318 -10.89 28.61 10.90
N LEU A 319 -10.42 29.45 11.81
CA LEU A 319 -11.26 30.34 12.61
C LEU A 319 -11.97 31.39 11.73
N ASN A 320 -11.22 32.05 10.86
CA ASN A 320 -11.74 33.09 9.97
C ASN A 320 -12.74 32.51 8.96
N ALA A 321 -12.47 31.31 8.44
CA ALA A 321 -13.36 30.61 7.53
C ALA A 321 -14.67 30.17 8.22
N SER A 322 -14.57 29.55 9.39
CA SER A 322 -15.74 28.98 10.08
C SER A 322 -16.55 29.99 10.89
N GLY A 323 -15.95 31.13 11.26
CA GLY A 323 -16.53 32.12 12.17
C GLY A 323 -16.79 31.58 13.59
N SER A 324 -16.27 30.39 13.93
CA SER A 324 -16.59 29.69 15.18
C SER A 324 -15.37 29.03 15.80
N THR A 325 -15.03 29.47 17.01
CA THR A 325 -13.95 28.91 17.84
C THR A 325 -14.08 27.40 18.00
N ARG A 326 -15.31 26.89 18.20
CA ARG A 326 -15.56 25.45 18.39
C ARG A 326 -15.30 24.65 17.12
N ALA A 327 -15.72 25.18 15.96
CA ALA A 327 -15.50 24.53 14.67
C ALA A 327 -14.00 24.50 14.33
N ALA A 328 -13.31 25.63 14.47
CA ALA A 328 -11.86 25.72 14.25
C ALA A 328 -11.08 24.80 15.19
N ALA A 329 -11.47 24.71 16.46
CA ALA A 329 -10.86 23.80 17.43
C ALA A 329 -11.10 22.32 17.08
N ALA A 330 -12.31 21.95 16.63
CA ALA A 330 -12.61 20.60 16.18
C ALA A 330 -11.77 20.20 14.95
N MET A 331 -11.68 21.08 13.96
CA MET A 331 -10.83 20.88 12.78
C MET A 331 -9.34 20.79 13.18
N GLY A 332 -8.84 21.71 14.00
CA GLY A 332 -7.47 21.64 14.51
C GLY A 332 -7.18 20.34 15.26
N SER A 333 -8.15 19.82 16.02
CA SER A 333 -8.01 18.55 16.75
C SER A 333 -7.90 17.34 15.81
N LEU A 334 -8.53 17.37 14.63
CA LEU A 334 -8.38 16.32 13.61
C LEU A 334 -6.97 16.32 13.00
N LEU A 335 -6.34 17.48 12.82
CA LEU A 335 -4.93 17.57 12.41
C LEU A 335 -3.98 17.01 13.49
N VAL A 336 -4.27 17.30 14.77
CA VAL A 336 -3.54 16.72 15.91
C VAL A 336 -3.69 15.20 15.92
N LEU A 337 -4.89 14.66 15.65
CA LEU A 337 -5.14 13.23 15.60
C LEU A 337 -4.27 12.53 14.54
N ILE A 338 -4.21 13.07 13.31
CA ILE A 338 -3.32 12.53 12.26
C ILE A 338 -1.86 12.60 12.72
N SER A 339 -1.43 13.71 13.29
CA SER A 339 -0.05 13.87 13.79
C SER A 339 0.29 12.86 14.89
N MET A 340 -0.66 12.50 15.76
CA MET A 340 -0.49 11.44 16.75
C MET A 340 -0.26 10.07 16.11
N CYS A 341 -0.99 9.73 15.04
CA CYS A 341 -0.76 8.49 14.28
C CYS A 341 0.61 8.50 13.60
N VAL A 342 0.99 9.60 12.93
CA VAL A 342 2.32 9.78 12.34
C VAL A 342 3.42 9.54 13.38
N GLY A 343 3.25 10.04 14.60
CA GLY A 343 4.19 9.83 15.70
C GLY A 343 4.38 8.36 16.12
N ILE A 344 3.30 7.55 16.09
CA ILE A 344 3.37 6.11 16.37
C ILE A 344 4.27 5.41 15.34
N VAL A 345 4.04 5.67 14.05
CA VAL A 345 4.83 5.11 12.94
C VAL A 345 6.27 5.61 12.98
N ASN A 346 6.47 6.88 13.30
CA ASN A 346 7.79 7.47 13.41
C ASN A 346 8.65 6.78 14.50
N VAL A 347 8.08 6.52 15.68
CA VAL A 347 8.75 5.75 16.74
C VAL A 347 9.05 4.31 16.28
N ALA A 348 8.15 3.69 15.51
CA ALA A 348 8.39 2.38 14.93
C ALA A 348 9.63 2.42 14.02
N SER A 349 9.65 3.27 13.00
CA SER A 349 10.77 3.40 12.05
C SER A 349 12.11 3.72 12.74
N MET A 350 12.13 4.72 13.62
CA MET A 350 13.34 5.11 14.36
C MET A 350 13.89 3.98 15.23
N SER A 351 13.02 3.21 15.90
CA SER A 351 13.45 2.09 16.75
C SER A 351 13.99 0.92 15.91
N ARG A 352 13.42 0.63 14.73
CA ARG A 352 13.95 -0.40 13.80
C ARG A 352 15.29 0.02 13.21
N LEU A 353 15.47 1.30 12.90
CA LEU A 353 16.77 1.83 12.50
C LEU A 353 17.82 1.66 13.60
N THR A 354 17.46 1.99 14.86
CA THR A 354 18.34 1.84 16.02
C THR A 354 18.71 0.37 16.27
N TRP A 355 17.71 -0.52 16.18
CA TRP A 355 17.88 -1.96 16.32
C TRP A 355 18.81 -2.54 15.24
N SER A 356 18.58 -2.20 13.96
CA SER A 356 19.42 -2.69 12.86
C SER A 356 20.86 -2.17 12.99
N TRP A 357 21.04 -0.90 13.39
CA TRP A 357 22.38 -0.35 13.62
C TRP A 357 23.09 -1.01 14.80
N ALA A 358 22.37 -1.46 15.83
CA ALA A 358 22.92 -2.29 16.90
C ALA A 358 23.31 -3.70 16.43
N ARG A 359 22.45 -4.34 15.61
CA ARG A 359 22.70 -5.66 15.02
C ARG A 359 23.98 -5.66 14.18
N ASP A 360 24.24 -4.56 13.48
CA ASP A 360 25.35 -4.43 12.55
C ASP A 360 26.61 -3.82 13.20
N GLY A 361 26.63 -3.68 14.53
CA GLY A 361 27.80 -3.33 15.32
C GLY A 361 28.04 -1.84 15.53
N GLY A 362 27.09 -0.98 15.14
CA GLY A 362 27.10 0.45 15.45
C GLY A 362 26.89 0.74 16.93
N PHE A 363 25.84 0.15 17.52
CA PHE A 363 25.49 0.25 18.94
C PHE A 363 25.79 -1.04 19.74
N PRO A 364 25.68 -1.02 21.09
CA PRO A 364 25.80 -2.22 21.90
C PRO A 364 24.81 -3.33 21.49
N LYS A 365 25.28 -4.57 21.42
CA LYS A 365 24.49 -5.75 20.99
C LYS A 365 23.21 -5.97 21.79
N VAL A 366 23.17 -5.51 23.05
CA VAL A 366 21.96 -5.59 23.89
C VAL A 366 20.75 -4.88 23.29
N LEU A 367 20.96 -3.86 22.44
CA LEU A 367 19.89 -3.14 21.74
C LEU A 367 19.38 -3.91 20.50
N ALA A 368 20.14 -4.89 19.99
CA ALA A 368 19.75 -5.74 18.87
C ALA A 368 18.82 -6.90 19.28
N TYR A 369 18.60 -7.09 20.58
CA TYR A 369 17.77 -8.16 21.10
C TYR A 369 16.28 -7.94 20.77
N VAL A 370 15.65 -8.94 20.14
CA VAL A 370 14.20 -8.99 19.92
C VAL A 370 13.61 -10.01 20.87
N ASP A 371 12.62 -9.58 21.66
CA ASP A 371 11.91 -10.45 22.60
C ASP A 371 11.11 -11.53 21.85
N SER A 372 11.20 -12.79 22.27
CA SER A 372 10.57 -13.92 21.57
C SER A 372 9.03 -13.93 21.66
N GLN A 373 8.45 -13.35 22.72
CA GLN A 373 7.00 -13.29 22.95
C GLN A 373 6.37 -12.04 22.32
N LYS A 374 7.06 -10.90 22.45
CA LYS A 374 6.60 -9.59 21.93
C LYS A 374 6.98 -9.36 20.48
N ARG A 375 8.05 -10.00 19.99
CA ARG A 375 8.62 -9.86 18.63
C ARG A 375 8.93 -8.40 18.23
N VAL A 376 9.23 -7.57 19.23
CA VAL A 376 9.58 -6.15 19.08
C VAL A 376 10.92 -5.88 19.77
N PRO A 377 11.82 -5.05 19.20
CA PRO A 377 13.07 -4.67 19.83
C PRO A 377 12.86 -3.62 20.95
N ALA A 378 12.25 -4.02 22.07
CA ALA A 378 11.84 -3.12 23.15
C ALA A 378 12.99 -2.26 23.71
N ARG A 379 14.21 -2.81 23.78
CA ARG A 379 15.40 -2.08 24.25
C ARG A 379 15.81 -0.98 23.28
N ALA A 380 15.71 -1.21 21.97
CA ALA A 380 15.95 -0.19 20.97
C ALA A 380 14.90 0.93 21.07
N VAL A 381 13.62 0.58 21.21
CA VAL A 381 12.53 1.55 21.43
C VAL A 381 12.83 2.47 22.62
N LEU A 382 13.14 1.89 23.78
CA LEU A 382 13.43 2.66 25.00
C LEU A 382 14.69 3.53 24.86
N PHE A 383 15.74 3.03 24.20
CA PHE A 383 16.96 3.80 23.97
C PHE A 383 16.73 5.00 23.04
N SER A 384 16.03 4.79 21.92
CA SER A 384 15.70 5.86 20.97
C SER A 384 14.83 6.92 21.64
N VAL A 385 13.81 6.50 22.38
CA VAL A 385 12.92 7.41 23.11
C VAL A 385 13.63 8.15 24.22
N GLY A 386 14.50 7.48 24.98
CA GLY A 386 15.33 8.13 25.98
C GLY A 386 16.20 9.23 25.37
N SER A 387 16.73 9.00 24.17
CA SER A 387 17.48 10.01 23.41
C SER A 387 16.61 11.20 23.00
N VAL A 388 15.38 10.95 22.54
CA VAL A 388 14.39 12.00 22.22
C VAL A 388 14.05 12.82 23.47
N ILE A 389 13.74 12.18 24.60
CA ILE A 389 13.44 12.85 25.87
C ILE A 389 14.63 13.72 26.31
N LEU A 390 15.86 13.21 26.24
CA LEU A 390 17.07 13.99 26.57
C LEU A 390 17.19 15.26 25.72
N LEU A 391 16.90 15.18 24.41
CA LEU A 391 16.93 16.36 23.54
C LEU A 391 15.82 17.36 23.87
N THR A 392 14.64 16.91 24.29
CA THR A 392 13.54 17.81 24.65
C THR A 392 13.83 18.66 25.88
N PHE A 393 14.81 18.32 26.73
CA PHE A 393 15.21 19.20 27.84
C PHE A 393 15.71 20.57 27.37
N ILE A 394 16.20 20.68 26.14
CA ILE A 394 16.60 21.96 25.54
C ILE A 394 15.40 22.93 25.46
N ASN A 395 14.17 22.41 25.34
CA ASN A 395 12.95 23.22 25.31
C ASN A 395 12.75 24.04 26.60
N PHE A 396 13.29 23.63 27.75
CA PHE A 396 13.22 24.44 28.98
C PHE A 396 14.02 25.75 28.87
N GLY A 397 15.09 25.75 28.09
CA GLY A 397 16.00 26.89 27.94
C GLY A 397 15.65 27.83 26.80
N SER A 398 14.86 27.39 25.80
CA SER A 398 14.55 28.22 24.62
C SER A 398 13.27 27.79 23.90
N SER A 399 12.43 28.76 23.54
CA SER A 399 11.28 28.58 22.63
C SER A 399 11.72 28.23 21.20
N LEU A 400 12.94 28.60 20.80
CA LEU A 400 13.49 28.34 19.48
C LEU A 400 14.04 26.91 19.30
N ALA A 401 14.07 26.12 20.37
CA ALA A 401 14.48 24.71 20.32
C ALA A 401 13.67 23.90 19.29
N LEU A 402 12.38 24.21 19.10
CA LEU A 402 11.49 23.54 18.13
C LEU A 402 12.03 23.63 16.69
N GLN A 403 12.36 24.84 16.23
CA GLN A 403 12.79 25.08 14.85
C GLN A 403 14.15 24.44 14.54
N VAL A 404 15.00 24.32 15.57
CA VAL A 404 16.30 23.66 15.46
C VAL A 404 16.14 22.18 15.12
N PHE A 405 15.20 21.46 15.74
CA PHE A 405 15.02 20.03 15.48
C PHE A 405 14.37 19.73 14.12
N VAL A 406 13.44 20.57 13.67
CA VAL A 406 12.87 20.49 12.31
C VAL A 406 13.96 20.73 11.27
N SER A 407 14.76 21.78 11.44
CA SER A 407 15.86 22.08 10.52
C SER A 407 16.96 21.02 10.55
N LEU A 408 17.35 20.55 11.75
CA LEU A 408 18.38 19.53 11.94
C LEU A 408 18.00 18.21 11.28
N SER A 409 16.77 17.74 11.51
CA SER A 409 16.28 16.51 10.89
C SER A 409 16.27 16.63 9.37
N THR A 410 15.77 17.74 8.84
CA THR A 410 15.74 17.98 7.39
C THR A 410 17.14 17.95 6.78
N VAL A 411 18.10 18.69 7.35
CA VAL A 411 19.49 18.72 6.83
C VAL A 411 20.14 17.34 6.91
N ALA A 412 20.00 16.65 8.05
CA ALA A 412 20.58 15.33 8.24
C ALA A 412 19.99 14.28 7.29
N MET A 413 18.68 14.30 7.06
CA MET A 413 17.99 13.41 6.12
C MET A 413 18.40 13.70 4.69
N TYR A 414 18.42 14.96 4.25
CA TYR A 414 18.84 15.30 2.89
C TYR A 414 20.31 14.94 2.62
N LEU A 415 21.21 15.12 3.61
CA LEU A 415 22.60 14.65 3.49
C LEU A 415 22.67 13.12 3.42
N SER A 416 21.86 12.41 4.20
CA SER A 416 21.78 10.95 4.13
C SER A 416 21.30 10.49 2.75
N TYR A 417 20.26 11.11 2.21
CA TYR A 417 19.75 10.81 0.86
C TYR A 417 20.81 11.12 -0.21
N PHE A 418 21.52 12.24 -0.07
CA PHE A 418 22.61 12.63 -0.97
C PHE A 418 23.69 11.56 -1.04
N ILE A 419 24.18 11.07 0.10
CA ILE A 419 25.24 10.05 0.15
C ILE A 419 24.77 8.75 -0.53
N ALA A 420 23.56 8.27 -0.22
CA ALA A 420 23.05 7.03 -0.79
C ALA A 420 22.88 7.12 -2.32
N ILE A 421 22.28 8.20 -2.81
CA ILE A 421 22.07 8.43 -4.25
C ILE A 421 23.42 8.65 -4.96
N LEU A 422 24.37 9.33 -4.32
CA LEU A 422 25.72 9.53 -4.86
C LEU A 422 26.44 8.20 -5.05
N MET A 423 26.39 7.31 -4.05
CA MET A 423 26.99 5.97 -4.19
C MET A 423 26.33 5.18 -5.32
N MET A 424 25.01 5.28 -5.49
CA MET A 424 24.32 4.66 -6.62
C MET A 424 24.77 5.24 -7.96
N LEU A 425 24.89 6.57 -8.07
CA LEU A 425 25.37 7.22 -9.29
C LEU A 425 26.80 6.78 -9.64
N LEU A 426 27.71 6.80 -8.66
CA LEU A 426 29.09 6.35 -8.85
C LEU A 426 29.15 4.88 -9.28
N ARG A 427 28.31 4.00 -8.71
CA ARG A 427 28.21 2.60 -9.12
C ARG A 427 27.69 2.47 -10.56
N ARG A 428 26.71 3.26 -10.98
CA ARG A 428 26.19 3.27 -12.38
C ARG A 428 27.25 3.70 -13.40
N LEU A 429 28.13 4.61 -13.01
CA LEU A 429 29.24 5.10 -13.85
C LEU A 429 30.46 4.17 -13.81
N SER A 430 30.46 3.16 -12.94
CA SER A 430 31.54 2.17 -12.83
C SER A 430 31.37 1.02 -13.83
N SER A 431 32.42 0.20 -14.00
CA SER A 431 32.39 -0.99 -14.85
C SER A 431 31.42 -2.08 -14.36
N THR A 432 30.96 -2.00 -13.11
CA THR A 432 30.00 -2.92 -12.51
C THR A 432 28.71 -2.16 -12.19
N PRO A 433 27.73 -2.10 -13.09
CA PRO A 433 26.46 -1.42 -12.82
C PRO A 433 25.73 -2.09 -11.65
N PRO A 434 24.86 -1.34 -10.93
CA PRO A 434 24.08 -1.90 -9.83
C PRO A 434 23.14 -3.01 -10.33
N GLU A 435 22.94 -4.04 -9.50
CA GLU A 435 21.96 -5.10 -9.74
C GLU A 435 20.56 -4.50 -9.90
N ARG A 436 19.73 -5.10 -10.77
CA ARG A 436 18.34 -4.67 -10.99
C ARG A 436 17.40 -5.50 -10.13
N GLY A 437 16.60 -4.84 -9.31
CA GLY A 437 15.49 -5.46 -8.60
C GLY A 437 14.19 -5.43 -9.42
N PRO A 438 13.06 -5.89 -8.85
CA PRO A 438 11.76 -5.91 -9.51
C PRO A 438 11.25 -4.52 -9.94
N TRP A 439 11.75 -3.46 -9.32
CA TRP A 439 11.48 -2.07 -9.69
C TRP A 439 12.76 -1.41 -10.20
N SER A 440 12.77 -0.95 -11.45
CA SER A 440 13.92 -0.25 -12.01
C SER A 440 13.48 0.91 -12.90
N MET A 441 14.20 2.03 -12.82
CA MET A 441 14.03 3.15 -13.73
C MET A 441 14.63 2.91 -15.12
N GLY A 442 15.32 1.78 -15.32
CA GLY A 442 15.97 1.42 -16.58
C GLY A 442 16.91 2.52 -17.06
N ARG A 443 16.68 3.02 -18.28
CA ARG A 443 17.48 4.10 -18.89
C ARG A 443 17.35 5.44 -18.20
N PHE A 444 16.25 5.68 -17.48
CA PHE A 444 16.01 6.94 -16.79
C PHE A 444 16.73 7.02 -15.44
N GLY A 445 17.28 5.91 -14.94
CA GLY A 445 17.95 5.91 -13.63
C GLY A 445 19.16 6.85 -13.54
N LEU A 446 19.93 7.00 -14.62
CA LEU A 446 21.06 7.94 -14.64
C LEU A 446 20.63 9.42 -14.55
N PRO A 447 19.78 9.94 -15.46
CA PRO A 447 19.35 11.34 -15.40
C PRO A 447 18.57 11.66 -14.12
N VAL A 448 17.73 10.74 -13.64
CA VAL A 448 16.99 10.93 -12.38
C VAL A 448 17.93 11.04 -11.18
N ASN A 449 18.95 10.18 -11.09
CA ASN A 449 19.94 10.27 -10.01
C ASN A 449 20.73 11.59 -10.05
N ILE A 450 21.12 12.07 -11.24
CA ILE A 450 21.84 13.34 -11.39
C ILE A 450 20.95 14.50 -10.93
N PHE A 451 19.71 14.55 -11.41
CA PHE A 451 18.76 15.58 -11.02
C PHE A 451 18.51 15.56 -9.50
N ALA A 452 18.31 14.37 -8.92
CA ALA A 452 18.13 14.21 -7.47
C ALA A 452 19.31 14.78 -6.68
N LEU A 453 20.55 14.52 -7.10
CA LEU A 453 21.75 15.05 -6.43
C LEU A 453 21.88 16.57 -6.57
N VAL A 454 21.63 17.12 -7.75
CA VAL A 454 21.67 18.58 -7.99
C VAL A 454 20.62 19.28 -7.13
N TYR A 455 19.39 18.77 -7.12
CA TYR A 455 18.32 19.27 -6.27
C TYR A 455 18.67 19.18 -4.78
N THR A 456 19.17 18.02 -4.34
CA THR A 456 19.52 17.80 -2.93
C THR A 456 20.65 18.74 -2.50
N ALA A 457 21.69 18.90 -3.32
CA ALA A 457 22.78 19.83 -3.07
C ALA A 457 22.30 21.29 -3.00
N TYR A 458 21.37 21.67 -3.88
CA TYR A 458 20.75 22.99 -3.87
C TYR A 458 20.00 23.25 -2.55
N ILE A 459 19.15 22.32 -2.11
CA ILE A 459 18.34 22.49 -0.89
C ILE A 459 19.21 22.52 0.37
N ILE A 460 20.25 21.67 0.48
CA ILE A 460 21.15 21.62 1.64
C ILE A 460 21.79 22.98 1.93
N ILE A 461 22.06 23.79 0.91
CA ILE A 461 22.64 25.13 1.08
C ILE A 461 21.68 26.07 1.82
N TRP A 462 20.38 25.98 1.55
CA TRP A 462 19.37 26.94 2.04
C TRP A 462 18.71 26.54 3.36
N LEU A 463 18.77 25.26 3.74
CA LEU A 463 18.21 24.78 5.00
C LEU A 463 18.80 25.45 6.26
N PRO A 464 20.13 25.67 6.37
CA PRO A 464 20.70 26.32 7.56
C PRO A 464 20.70 27.85 7.48
N PHE A 465 20.24 28.44 6.36
CA PHE A 465 20.22 29.89 6.21
C PHE A 465 19.23 30.51 7.22
N PRO A 466 19.59 31.66 7.82
CA PRO A 466 18.75 32.31 8.81
C PRO A 466 17.51 32.91 8.15
N THR A 467 16.34 32.66 8.75
CA THR A 467 15.04 33.12 8.24
C THR A 467 14.80 34.61 8.46
N THR A 468 15.67 35.30 9.21
CA THR A 468 15.66 36.74 9.49
C THR A 468 17.08 37.32 9.45
N MET A 469 17.22 38.57 9.00
CA MET A 469 18.50 39.28 8.87
C MET A 469 19.06 39.76 10.22
N SER A 470 18.20 40.01 11.21
CA SER A 470 18.64 40.39 12.57
C SER A 470 18.98 39.13 13.36
N ILE A 471 20.18 38.60 13.12
CA ILE A 471 20.66 37.37 13.76
C ILE A 471 21.19 37.68 15.16
N THR A 472 20.62 37.00 16.15
CA THR A 472 21.02 37.03 17.56
C THR A 472 21.30 35.60 18.01
N GLY A 473 21.96 35.43 19.16
CA GLY A 473 22.10 34.09 19.76
C GLY A 473 20.75 33.44 20.08
N ALA A 474 19.68 34.21 20.27
CA ALA A 474 18.36 33.65 20.53
C ALA A 474 17.74 33.01 19.28
N ASN A 475 17.86 33.63 18.10
CA ASN A 475 17.18 33.22 16.87
C ASN A 475 18.07 32.53 15.82
N PHE A 476 19.32 32.24 16.17
CA PHE A 476 20.24 31.53 15.28
C PHE A 476 19.75 30.10 15.01
N ASN A 477 19.85 29.64 13.76
CA ASN A 477 19.52 28.25 13.43
C ASN A 477 20.66 27.30 13.88
N TYR A 478 20.51 26.72 15.06
CA TYR A 478 21.48 25.81 15.64
C TYR A 478 21.56 24.42 14.99
N ALA A 479 20.78 24.15 13.93
CA ALA A 479 20.80 22.85 13.26
C ALA A 479 22.19 22.46 12.73
N SER A 480 22.88 23.36 12.03
CA SER A 480 24.22 23.08 11.49
C SER A 480 25.28 22.82 12.56
N PRO A 481 25.42 23.65 13.61
CA PRO A 481 26.33 23.35 14.71
C PRO A 481 26.04 22.02 15.41
N VAL A 482 24.76 21.71 15.64
CA VAL A 482 24.37 20.43 16.28
C VAL A 482 24.71 19.27 15.37
N LEU A 483 24.43 19.37 14.06
CA LEU A 483 24.81 18.35 13.10
C LEU A 483 26.33 18.14 13.02
N PHE A 484 27.09 19.24 13.02
CA PHE A 484 28.55 19.18 13.06
C PHE A 484 29.05 18.47 14.32
N PHE A 485 28.46 18.75 15.48
CA PHE A 485 28.77 18.05 16.73
C PHE A 485 28.45 16.55 16.67
N VAL A 486 27.30 16.17 16.10
CA VAL A 486 26.96 14.76 15.85
C VAL A 486 27.99 14.09 14.93
N LEU A 487 28.41 14.77 13.87
CA LEU A 487 29.44 14.26 12.95
C LEU A 487 30.81 14.11 13.64
N LEU A 488 31.18 15.02 14.53
CA LEU A 488 32.39 14.91 15.34
C LEU A 488 32.33 13.69 16.27
N ILE A 489 31.18 13.43 16.91
CA ILE A 489 30.98 12.22 17.71
C ILE A 489 31.10 10.98 16.83
N ALA A 490 30.44 10.96 15.67
CA ALA A 490 30.50 9.84 14.73
C ALA A 490 31.94 9.58 14.28
N LEU A 491 32.73 10.64 14.01
CA LEU A 491 34.14 10.56 13.66
C LEU A 491 35.02 10.07 14.82
N GLY A 492 34.78 10.57 16.03
CA GLY A 492 35.48 10.10 17.24
C GLY A 492 35.24 8.62 17.48
N LEU A 493 33.97 8.17 17.41
CA LEU A 493 33.60 6.76 17.53
C LEU A 493 34.16 5.91 16.39
N TRP A 494 34.25 6.45 15.18
CA TRP A 494 34.92 5.80 14.06
C TRP A 494 36.39 5.55 14.36
N MET A 495 37.12 6.54 14.89
CA MET A 495 38.54 6.39 15.22
C MET A 495 38.81 5.28 16.25
N VAL A 496 37.87 5.07 17.18
CA VAL A 496 37.89 3.98 18.16
C VAL A 496 37.52 2.64 17.52
N LYS A 497 36.43 2.57 16.74
CA LYS A 497 35.90 1.32 16.19
C LYS A 497 36.56 0.83 14.90
N ARG A 498 37.25 1.67 14.13
CA ARG A 498 37.77 1.33 12.78
C ARG A 498 38.67 0.09 12.71
N LYS A 499 39.33 -0.27 13.82
CA LYS A 499 40.19 -1.46 13.92
C LYS A 499 39.38 -2.74 14.17
N ASN A 500 38.27 -2.64 14.89
CA ASN A 500 37.52 -3.79 15.42
C ASN A 500 36.16 -4.00 14.71
N TRP A 501 35.71 -3.02 13.92
CA TRP A 501 34.49 -3.15 13.12
C TRP A 501 34.84 -3.55 11.69
N PRO A 502 34.57 -4.81 11.29
CA PRO A 502 34.91 -5.32 9.96
C PRO A 502 34.05 -4.70 8.85
N GLY A 503 32.94 -4.03 9.20
CA GLY A 503 31.91 -3.56 8.29
C GLY A 503 30.59 -4.27 8.57
N LEU A 504 29.63 -4.15 7.65
CA LEU A 504 28.40 -4.92 7.74
C LEU A 504 28.71 -6.42 7.63
N ARG A 505 27.94 -7.22 8.38
CA ARG A 505 28.03 -8.67 8.39
C ARG A 505 27.44 -9.22 7.09
N GLU A 506 28.31 -9.68 6.19
CA GLU A 506 27.93 -10.16 4.85
C GLU A 506 27.06 -11.43 4.93
N ASP A 507 27.18 -12.24 5.99
CA ASP A 507 26.36 -13.43 6.31
C ASP A 507 24.86 -13.13 6.37
N ILE A 508 24.46 -12.01 6.99
CA ILE A 508 23.05 -11.60 7.08
C ILE A 508 22.53 -11.11 5.72
N ILE A 509 23.40 -10.48 4.92
CA ILE A 509 23.07 -9.95 3.58
C ILE A 509 22.99 -11.10 2.57
N GLU A 510 23.92 -12.05 2.64
CA GLU A 510 23.98 -13.22 1.77
C GLU A 510 22.85 -14.21 2.05
N GLU A 511 22.42 -14.43 3.29
CA GLU A 511 21.23 -15.27 3.55
C GLU A 511 19.91 -14.63 3.09
N LEU A 512 19.76 -13.31 3.21
CA LEU A 512 18.59 -12.61 2.62
C LEU A 512 18.64 -12.67 1.10
N ARG A 513 19.81 -12.44 0.50
CA ARG A 513 20.03 -12.63 -0.94
C ARG A 513 19.82 -14.08 -1.34
N PHE A 514 20.30 -15.07 -0.59
CA PHE A 514 20.10 -16.50 -0.87
C PHE A 514 18.65 -16.89 -0.68
N MET A 515 17.91 -16.40 0.32
CA MET A 515 16.47 -16.70 0.43
C MET A 515 15.67 -16.04 -0.69
N ILE A 516 16.02 -14.81 -1.10
CA ILE A 516 15.35 -14.11 -2.20
C ILE A 516 15.71 -14.77 -3.53
N LEU A 517 16.98 -15.10 -3.77
CA LEU A 517 17.49 -15.76 -4.97
C LEU A 517 17.17 -17.24 -5.00
N ALA A 518 17.07 -17.94 -3.87
CA ALA A 518 16.62 -19.32 -3.75
C ALA A 518 15.10 -19.40 -3.81
N ARG A 519 14.34 -18.36 -3.41
CA ARG A 519 12.93 -18.25 -3.78
C ARG A 519 12.79 -17.93 -5.25
N LEU A 520 13.52 -16.97 -5.82
CA LEU A 520 13.50 -16.69 -7.26
C LEU A 520 13.98 -17.90 -8.08
N LYS A 521 15.00 -18.64 -7.62
CA LYS A 521 15.47 -19.90 -8.20
C LYS A 521 14.54 -21.06 -7.90
N GLN A 522 13.89 -21.13 -6.75
CA GLN A 522 12.79 -22.07 -6.53
C GLN A 522 11.61 -21.70 -7.41
N TRP A 523 11.40 -20.44 -7.77
CA TRP A 523 10.33 -20.04 -8.69
C TRP A 523 10.72 -20.27 -10.14
N THR A 524 11.98 -20.12 -10.54
CA THR A 524 12.44 -20.51 -11.89
C THR A 524 12.66 -22.02 -12.00
N ALA A 525 13.06 -22.69 -10.93
CA ALA A 525 13.14 -24.13 -10.83
C ALA A 525 11.76 -24.75 -10.61
N LEU A 526 10.82 -24.14 -9.91
CA LEU A 526 9.41 -24.56 -9.88
C LEU A 526 8.69 -24.14 -11.15
N ALA A 527 9.09 -23.10 -11.87
CA ALA A 527 8.59 -22.85 -13.22
C ALA A 527 9.18 -23.85 -14.23
N ALA A 528 10.44 -24.29 -14.06
CA ALA A 528 11.07 -25.33 -14.88
C ALA A 528 10.65 -26.75 -14.48
N ILE A 529 10.35 -26.97 -13.20
CA ILE A 529 9.79 -28.20 -12.63
C ILE A 529 8.29 -28.22 -12.91
N CYS A 530 7.53 -27.13 -12.85
CA CYS A 530 6.18 -27.06 -13.40
C CYS A 530 6.21 -27.18 -14.93
N ALA A 531 7.24 -26.73 -15.64
CA ALA A 531 7.38 -26.99 -17.08
C ALA A 531 7.79 -28.43 -17.42
N SER A 532 8.36 -29.19 -16.46
CA SER A 532 8.74 -30.62 -16.63
C SER A 532 7.85 -31.61 -15.88
N ILE A 533 7.00 -31.12 -14.98
CA ILE A 533 5.87 -31.82 -14.33
C ILE A 533 4.56 -31.47 -15.05
N ALA A 534 4.51 -30.41 -15.88
CA ALA A 534 3.51 -30.23 -16.94
C ALA A 534 3.75 -31.17 -18.14
N THR A 535 4.62 -32.18 -17.99
CA THR A 535 4.56 -33.41 -18.79
C THR A 535 4.09 -34.63 -17.96
N ALA A 536 3.32 -34.40 -16.90
CA ALA A 536 2.44 -35.41 -16.30
C ALA A 536 1.01 -35.16 -16.79
N GLN A 537 0.58 -35.99 -17.75
CA GLN A 537 -0.77 -36.09 -18.30
C GLN A 537 -1.48 -34.77 -18.62
N SER A 538 -1.04 -34.10 -19.69
CA SER A 538 -2.04 -33.47 -20.53
C SER A 538 -2.95 -34.58 -21.07
N CYS A 539 -4.19 -34.64 -20.60
CA CYS A 539 -5.24 -35.34 -21.34
C CYS A 539 -5.47 -34.56 -22.64
N GLY A 540 -4.59 -34.73 -23.64
CA GLY A 540 -4.71 -34.16 -24.98
C GLY A 540 -5.91 -34.72 -25.78
N THR A 541 -6.88 -35.34 -25.10
CA THR A 541 -8.08 -35.98 -25.65
C THR A 541 -9.36 -35.64 -24.89
N CYS A 542 -9.31 -34.72 -23.91
CA CYS A 542 -10.47 -34.33 -23.12
C CYS A 542 -11.28 -33.21 -23.81
N THR A 543 -11.87 -33.48 -24.98
CA THR A 543 -12.86 -32.58 -25.61
C THR A 543 -14.25 -32.81 -25.02
N ASN A 544 -15.19 -31.87 -25.23
CA ASN A 544 -16.60 -32.07 -24.82
C ASN A 544 -17.20 -33.33 -25.47
N ASP A 545 -16.68 -33.77 -26.61
CA ASP A 545 -17.10 -34.98 -27.33
C ASP A 545 -16.50 -36.29 -26.79
N SER A 546 -15.66 -36.24 -25.74
CA SER A 546 -15.04 -37.44 -25.18
C SER A 546 -16.09 -38.41 -24.60
N PRO A 547 -16.09 -39.70 -24.98
CA PRO A 547 -17.05 -40.68 -24.45
C PRO A 547 -16.66 -41.23 -23.06
N GLN A 548 -15.53 -40.79 -22.47
CA GLN A 548 -15.08 -41.28 -21.18
C GLN A 548 -15.87 -40.65 -20.01
N PRO A 549 -16.11 -41.40 -18.91
CA PRO A 549 -16.71 -40.85 -17.70
C PRO A 549 -15.88 -39.68 -17.14
N ILE A 550 -16.53 -38.63 -16.66
CA ILE A 550 -15.87 -37.48 -16.06
C ILE A 550 -15.21 -37.90 -14.74
N GLU A 551 -13.89 -37.74 -14.63
CA GLU A 551 -13.15 -37.99 -13.41
C GLU A 551 -13.36 -36.84 -12.40
N ARG A 552 -13.55 -37.20 -11.13
CA ARG A 552 -13.72 -36.24 -10.05
C ARG A 552 -12.37 -35.66 -9.63
N VAL A 553 -12.27 -34.34 -9.65
CA VAL A 553 -11.14 -33.60 -9.09
C VAL A 553 -11.63 -32.86 -7.85
N GLU A 554 -11.17 -33.30 -6.69
CA GLU A 554 -11.61 -32.76 -5.40
C GLU A 554 -11.13 -31.32 -5.18
N ALA A 555 -11.85 -30.58 -4.34
CA ALA A 555 -11.41 -29.27 -3.83
C ALA A 555 -10.19 -29.47 -2.89
N PRO A 556 -9.37 -28.43 -2.65
CA PRO A 556 -9.46 -27.05 -3.12
C PRO A 556 -8.92 -26.88 -4.55
N TRP A 557 -9.41 -25.87 -5.26
CA TRP A 557 -8.93 -25.51 -6.60
C TRP A 557 -8.18 -24.18 -6.58
N GLU A 558 -7.00 -24.15 -7.22
CA GLU A 558 -6.27 -22.94 -7.57
C GLU A 558 -6.25 -22.83 -9.10
N LEU A 559 -6.68 -21.67 -9.59
CA LEU A 559 -6.96 -21.40 -11.00
C LEU A 559 -6.20 -20.14 -11.41
N LYS A 560 -5.74 -20.05 -12.66
CA LYS A 560 -5.19 -18.82 -13.22
C LYS A 560 -5.88 -18.43 -14.52
N GLY A 561 -6.10 -17.14 -14.70
CA GLY A 561 -6.75 -16.63 -15.89
C GLY A 561 -6.86 -15.12 -15.96
N THR A 562 -7.58 -14.63 -16.97
CA THR A 562 -7.96 -13.22 -17.08
C THR A 562 -9.43 -13.07 -16.69
N VAL A 563 -9.72 -12.14 -15.77
CA VAL A 563 -11.08 -11.86 -15.26
C VAL A 563 -11.57 -10.52 -15.80
N TYR A 564 -12.76 -10.50 -16.37
CA TYR A 564 -13.51 -9.31 -16.75
C TYR A 564 -14.71 -9.19 -15.83
N SER A 565 -14.76 -8.15 -14.99
CA SER A 565 -15.73 -8.02 -13.90
C SER A 565 -16.51 -6.72 -13.98
N ILE A 566 -17.83 -6.82 -13.91
CA ILE A 566 -18.79 -5.71 -13.84
C ILE A 566 -19.53 -5.80 -12.50
N LEU A 567 -19.64 -4.70 -11.77
CA LEU A 567 -20.39 -4.66 -10.51
C LEU A 567 -21.87 -4.37 -10.79
N LEU A 568 -22.76 -5.10 -10.13
CA LEU A 568 -24.19 -4.84 -10.08
C LEU A 568 -24.48 -4.07 -8.80
N VAL A 569 -24.73 -2.77 -8.90
CA VAL A 569 -25.16 -1.96 -7.74
C VAL A 569 -26.65 -1.71 -7.88
N PRO A 570 -27.49 -2.23 -6.97
CA PRO A 570 -28.92 -1.92 -7.01
C PRO A 570 -29.11 -0.43 -6.73
N LEU A 571 -29.54 0.32 -7.74
CA LEU A 571 -29.98 1.70 -7.58
C LEU A 571 -31.38 1.68 -6.92
N GLU A 572 -31.63 2.63 -6.03
CA GLU A 572 -32.91 2.72 -5.32
C GLU A 572 -34.07 2.80 -6.33
N GLY A 573 -34.93 1.77 -6.37
CA GLY A 573 -36.08 1.67 -7.27
C GLY A 573 -35.92 0.84 -8.55
N THR A 574 -34.76 0.24 -8.86
CA THR A 574 -34.58 -0.56 -10.10
C THR A 574 -34.96 -2.04 -9.99
N LEU A 575 -35.01 -2.61 -8.78
CA LEU A 575 -35.50 -3.96 -8.50
C LEU A 575 -36.43 -3.90 -7.27
N THR A 576 -37.73 -3.89 -7.49
CA THR A 576 -38.73 -3.96 -6.42
C THR A 576 -38.98 -5.44 -6.08
N GLY A 577 -38.25 -5.96 -5.10
CA GLY A 577 -38.51 -7.26 -4.48
C GLY A 577 -37.99 -8.49 -5.23
N ASP A 578 -38.33 -8.66 -6.51
CA ASP A 578 -38.10 -9.91 -7.24
C ASP A 578 -36.95 -9.82 -8.28
N LEU A 579 -36.15 -10.88 -8.37
CA LEU A 579 -35.11 -11.04 -9.39
C LEU A 579 -35.73 -11.33 -10.76
N PRO A 580 -35.11 -10.89 -11.88
CA PRO A 580 -35.59 -11.27 -13.21
C PRO A 580 -35.45 -12.78 -13.42
N VAL A 581 -36.30 -13.38 -14.26
CA VAL A 581 -36.30 -14.84 -14.50
C VAL A 581 -34.93 -15.35 -14.95
N LYS A 582 -34.18 -14.51 -15.67
CA LYS A 582 -32.80 -14.80 -16.11
C LYS A 582 -31.76 -14.98 -15.00
N ALA A 583 -32.09 -14.68 -13.74
CA ALA A 583 -31.15 -14.84 -12.64
C ALA A 583 -30.79 -16.32 -12.42
N PHE A 584 -31.68 -17.26 -12.69
CA PHE A 584 -31.50 -18.70 -12.43
C PHE A 584 -31.70 -19.53 -13.70
N PRO A 585 -30.81 -20.50 -14.02
CA PRO A 585 -30.88 -21.26 -15.27
C PRO A 585 -32.26 -21.89 -15.53
N PRO A 586 -32.65 -22.13 -16.79
CA PRO A 586 -33.94 -22.70 -17.14
C PRO A 586 -34.23 -24.03 -16.45
N PHE A 587 -33.21 -24.83 -16.15
CA PHE A 587 -33.40 -26.07 -15.40
C PHE A 587 -33.71 -25.79 -13.91
N GLU A 588 -32.82 -25.12 -13.19
CA GLU A 588 -32.90 -24.87 -11.74
C GLU A 588 -34.11 -24.03 -11.34
N ARG A 589 -34.57 -23.09 -12.18
CA ARG A 589 -35.72 -22.23 -11.85
C ARG A 589 -37.05 -22.96 -11.63
N HIS A 590 -37.16 -24.22 -12.07
CA HIS A 590 -38.33 -25.06 -11.84
C HIS A 590 -38.27 -25.83 -10.51
N TYR A 591 -37.15 -25.78 -9.80
CA TYR A 591 -36.92 -26.51 -8.55
C TYR A 591 -36.87 -25.53 -7.37
N PRO A 592 -37.90 -25.50 -6.50
CA PRO A 592 -37.96 -24.56 -5.38
C PRO A 592 -36.72 -24.61 -4.47
N GLU A 593 -36.12 -25.79 -4.31
CA GLU A 593 -34.91 -26.00 -3.49
C GLU A 593 -33.69 -25.25 -4.06
N ALA A 594 -33.53 -25.22 -5.39
CA ALA A 594 -32.38 -24.59 -6.06
C ALA A 594 -32.44 -23.05 -6.06
N ILE A 595 -33.63 -22.48 -5.90
CA ILE A 595 -33.87 -21.03 -5.88
C ILE A 595 -34.28 -20.51 -4.50
N GLN A 596 -34.31 -21.37 -3.47
CA GLN A 596 -34.72 -21.05 -2.11
C GLN A 596 -33.95 -19.84 -1.54
N GLY A 597 -34.59 -18.98 -0.76
CA GLY A 597 -33.95 -17.86 -0.05
C GLY A 597 -34.39 -16.49 -0.57
N ASP A 598 -34.58 -15.54 0.34
CA ASP A 598 -35.13 -14.23 0.01
C ASP A 598 -34.02 -13.31 -0.50
N TYR A 599 -34.19 -12.75 -1.70
CA TYR A 599 -33.22 -11.81 -2.26
C TYR A 599 -33.14 -10.53 -1.40
N ALA A 600 -31.95 -10.25 -0.88
CA ALA A 600 -31.69 -9.13 0.03
C ALA A 600 -31.11 -7.88 -0.67
N GLY A 601 -30.81 -7.98 -1.97
CA GLY A 601 -30.14 -6.90 -2.70
C GLY A 601 -28.64 -6.84 -2.43
N LEU A 602 -28.12 -5.62 -2.21
CA LEU A 602 -26.69 -5.29 -2.07
C LEU A 602 -25.87 -5.54 -3.35
N VAL A 603 -24.54 -5.40 -3.26
CA VAL A 603 -23.64 -5.45 -4.41
C VAL A 603 -23.57 -6.87 -4.99
N GLY A 604 -23.93 -7.01 -6.26
CA GLY A 604 -23.71 -8.20 -7.08
C GLY A 604 -22.59 -7.97 -8.11
N MET A 605 -22.39 -8.93 -9.00
CA MET A 605 -21.38 -8.89 -10.05
C MET A 605 -21.68 -9.86 -11.20
N ILE A 606 -21.22 -9.49 -12.40
CA ILE A 606 -21.10 -10.36 -13.56
C ILE A 606 -19.60 -10.49 -13.85
N GLN A 607 -19.09 -11.72 -13.97
CA GLN A 607 -17.71 -11.93 -14.44
C GLN A 607 -17.66 -12.87 -15.63
N VAL A 608 -16.80 -12.52 -16.59
CA VAL A 608 -16.35 -13.45 -17.63
C VAL A 608 -14.87 -13.71 -17.44
N ILE A 609 -14.49 -14.98 -17.38
CA ILE A 609 -13.16 -15.43 -17.01
C ILE A 609 -12.63 -16.36 -18.08
N ARG A 610 -11.39 -16.12 -18.53
CA ARG A 610 -10.64 -17.03 -19.39
C ARG A 610 -9.56 -17.70 -18.56
N TYR A 611 -9.76 -18.96 -18.18
CA TYR A 611 -8.78 -19.73 -17.42
C TYR A 611 -7.70 -20.30 -18.33
N THR A 612 -6.46 -19.93 -18.05
CA THR A 612 -5.28 -20.50 -18.71
C THR A 612 -4.76 -21.74 -18.00
N GLU A 613 -4.94 -21.81 -16.68
CA GLU A 613 -4.54 -22.94 -15.85
C GLU A 613 -5.69 -23.35 -14.91
N SER A 614 -6.08 -24.62 -14.95
CA SER A 614 -7.01 -25.23 -14.00
C SER A 614 -6.70 -26.71 -13.81
N PRO A 615 -7.20 -27.35 -12.73
CA PRO A 615 -7.08 -28.79 -12.54
C PRO A 615 -7.73 -29.65 -13.64
N VAL A 616 -8.63 -29.07 -14.44
CA VAL A 616 -9.34 -29.76 -15.55
C VAL A 616 -8.97 -29.21 -16.93
N GLY A 617 -7.90 -28.41 -17.02
CA GLY A 617 -7.46 -27.76 -18.27
C GLY A 617 -8.04 -26.36 -18.48
N PRO A 618 -7.62 -25.64 -19.54
CA PRO A 618 -8.08 -24.27 -19.80
C PRO A 618 -9.55 -24.26 -20.26
N TYR A 619 -10.34 -23.30 -19.76
CA TYR A 619 -11.75 -23.12 -20.14
C TYR A 619 -12.19 -21.67 -19.94
N ASP A 620 -13.32 -21.30 -20.52
CA ASP A 620 -13.97 -20.00 -20.35
C ASP A 620 -15.19 -20.14 -19.44
N GLU A 621 -15.47 -19.12 -18.63
CA GLU A 621 -16.57 -19.11 -17.67
C GLU A 621 -17.28 -17.75 -17.67
N LEU A 622 -18.60 -17.74 -17.66
CA LEU A 622 -19.42 -16.60 -17.28
C LEU A 622 -20.11 -16.94 -15.96
N LEU A 623 -20.02 -16.06 -14.97
CA LEU A 623 -20.72 -16.19 -13.70
C LEU A 623 -21.57 -14.96 -13.39
N LEU A 624 -22.77 -15.22 -12.92
CA LEU A 624 -23.74 -14.23 -12.49
C LEU A 624 -23.97 -14.36 -10.97
N VAL A 625 -23.68 -13.27 -10.27
CA VAL A 625 -23.92 -13.10 -8.83
C VAL A 625 -24.87 -11.94 -8.66
N PRO A 626 -26.18 -12.17 -8.49
CA PRO A 626 -27.16 -11.10 -8.45
C PRO A 626 -27.05 -10.27 -7.16
N GLY A 627 -26.54 -10.84 -6.07
CA GLY A 627 -26.34 -10.15 -4.79
C GLY A 627 -26.44 -11.10 -3.60
N PHE A 628 -26.93 -10.58 -2.48
CA PHE A 628 -27.08 -11.32 -1.22
C PHE A 628 -28.47 -11.93 -1.10
N PHE A 629 -28.54 -13.08 -0.42
CA PHE A 629 -29.77 -13.78 -0.09
C PHE A 629 -29.84 -14.06 1.40
N ASN A 630 -31.02 -13.92 1.98
CA ASN A 630 -31.35 -14.40 3.31
C ASN A 630 -31.77 -15.87 3.21
N ASN A 631 -30.93 -16.75 3.73
CA ASN A 631 -31.13 -18.20 3.65
C ASN A 631 -31.43 -18.77 5.03
N GLU A 632 -32.28 -19.79 5.06
CA GLU A 632 -32.55 -20.62 6.24
C GLU A 632 -31.79 -21.94 6.06
N VAL A 633 -30.68 -22.10 6.80
CA VAL A 633 -29.76 -23.25 6.67
C VAL A 633 -29.91 -24.16 7.90
N PRO A 634 -30.05 -25.47 7.73
CA PRO A 634 -30.03 -26.42 8.84
C PRO A 634 -28.64 -26.47 9.50
N THR A 635 -28.61 -26.51 10.83
CA THR A 635 -27.38 -26.68 11.64
C THR A 635 -27.17 -28.15 12.01
N GLU A 636 -25.95 -28.50 12.45
CA GLU A 636 -25.61 -29.87 12.88
C GLU A 636 -26.51 -30.41 14.02
N ASP A 637 -27.11 -29.51 14.82
CA ASP A 637 -28.01 -29.84 15.93
C ASP A 637 -29.48 -30.01 15.49
N GLY A 638 -29.80 -29.82 14.20
CA GLY A 638 -31.14 -29.97 13.64
C GLY A 638 -32.03 -28.71 13.73
N ASP A 639 -31.49 -27.60 14.22
CA ASP A 639 -32.14 -26.29 14.23
C ASP A 639 -31.86 -25.52 12.92
N THR A 640 -32.66 -24.50 12.61
CA THR A 640 -32.48 -23.67 11.39
C THR A 640 -31.90 -22.30 11.74
N GLU A 641 -30.79 -21.91 11.11
CA GLU A 641 -30.18 -20.59 11.27
C GLU A 641 -30.41 -19.70 10.04
N LYS A 642 -30.75 -18.42 10.28
CA LYS A 642 -30.85 -17.41 9.22
C LYS A 642 -29.49 -16.80 8.90
N GLN A 643 -29.00 -17.00 7.69
CA GLN A 643 -27.72 -16.45 7.22
C GLN A 643 -27.89 -15.61 5.96
N MET A 644 -27.42 -14.36 6.00
CA MET A 644 -27.30 -13.50 4.83
C MET A 644 -25.95 -13.74 4.15
N ARG A 645 -25.96 -14.26 2.91
CA ARG A 645 -24.76 -14.66 2.16
C ARG A 645 -24.90 -14.37 0.66
N VAL A 646 -23.77 -14.24 -0.01
CA VAL A 646 -23.73 -14.07 -1.48
C VAL A 646 -24.04 -15.41 -2.15
N ARG A 647 -24.70 -15.36 -3.31
CA ARG A 647 -25.00 -16.55 -4.12
C ARG A 647 -24.56 -16.35 -5.55
N VAL A 648 -23.90 -17.36 -6.13
CA VAL A 648 -23.78 -17.47 -7.59
C VAL A 648 -25.03 -18.18 -8.10
N SER A 649 -25.86 -17.47 -8.87
CA SER A 649 -27.17 -17.98 -9.28
C SER A 649 -27.16 -18.67 -10.64
N ARG A 650 -26.17 -18.37 -11.49
CA ARG A 650 -26.02 -18.96 -12.82
C ARG A 650 -24.55 -18.93 -13.26
N ILE A 651 -24.04 -20.04 -13.80
CA ILE A 651 -22.74 -20.12 -14.47
C ILE A 651 -22.86 -20.82 -15.81
N TYR A 652 -22.17 -20.29 -16.82
CA TYR A 652 -21.88 -20.97 -18.08
C TYR A 652 -20.39 -21.25 -18.23
N VAL A 653 -20.04 -22.43 -18.74
CA VAL A 653 -18.65 -22.87 -18.96
C VAL A 653 -18.45 -23.52 -20.32
N SER A 654 -17.26 -23.38 -20.91
CA SER A 654 -16.94 -24.00 -22.19
C SER A 654 -16.56 -25.48 -22.14
N GLN A 655 -16.40 -26.06 -20.93
CA GLN A 655 -15.99 -27.45 -20.74
C GLN A 655 -16.86 -28.24 -19.76
N LYS A 656 -17.16 -29.49 -20.13
CA LYS A 656 -18.03 -30.37 -19.32
C LYS A 656 -17.41 -30.81 -17.99
N TYR A 657 -16.08 -30.95 -17.92
CA TYR A 657 -15.38 -31.41 -16.72
C TYR A 657 -15.51 -30.41 -15.55
N THR A 658 -15.44 -29.10 -15.83
CA THR A 658 -15.65 -28.05 -14.81
C THR A 658 -17.13 -27.91 -14.44
N ALA A 659 -18.06 -28.13 -15.38
CA ALA A 659 -19.48 -28.12 -15.09
C ALA A 659 -19.83 -29.19 -14.04
N TRP A 660 -19.44 -30.44 -14.31
CA TRP A 660 -19.69 -31.57 -13.41
C TRP A 660 -19.00 -31.39 -12.05
N ASN A 661 -17.71 -31.06 -12.03
CA ASN A 661 -16.95 -30.90 -10.78
C ASN A 661 -17.44 -29.68 -9.97
N GLY A 662 -17.81 -28.58 -10.63
CA GLY A 662 -18.36 -27.39 -9.99
C GLY A 662 -19.67 -27.65 -9.25
N ARG A 663 -20.58 -28.38 -9.90
CA ARG A 663 -21.85 -28.83 -9.30
C ARG A 663 -21.59 -29.77 -8.13
N LYS A 664 -20.75 -30.80 -8.31
CA LYS A 664 -20.47 -31.80 -7.26
C LYS A 664 -19.70 -31.25 -6.07
N ASN A 665 -18.71 -30.39 -6.27
CA ASN A 665 -17.90 -29.88 -5.17
C ASN A 665 -18.65 -28.78 -4.42
N TRP A 666 -19.21 -27.76 -5.09
CA TRP A 666 -19.69 -26.55 -4.42
C TRP A 666 -21.18 -26.22 -4.61
N ASN A 667 -21.98 -27.11 -5.19
CA ASN A 667 -23.39 -26.86 -5.53
C ASN A 667 -23.60 -25.62 -6.44
N ILE A 668 -22.64 -25.31 -7.30
CA ILE A 668 -22.76 -24.16 -8.19
C ILE A 668 -23.52 -24.58 -9.46
N PRO A 669 -24.62 -23.90 -9.85
CA PRO A 669 -25.41 -24.26 -11.03
C PRO A 669 -24.67 -23.91 -12.33
N LYS A 670 -23.82 -24.83 -12.79
CA LYS A 670 -23.03 -24.70 -14.02
C LYS A 670 -23.69 -25.44 -15.18
N HIS A 671 -23.75 -24.79 -16.35
CA HIS A 671 -24.23 -25.33 -17.63
C HIS A 671 -23.20 -25.10 -18.73
N LEU A 672 -23.29 -25.87 -19.83
CA LEU A 672 -22.41 -25.70 -20.98
C LEU A 672 -22.80 -24.48 -21.83
N ALA A 673 -21.79 -23.77 -22.34
CA ALA A 673 -21.97 -22.75 -23.36
C ALA A 673 -20.77 -22.67 -24.30
N GLN A 674 -21.01 -22.23 -25.52
CA GLN A 674 -19.96 -21.85 -26.46
C GLN A 674 -19.60 -20.37 -26.27
N PHE A 675 -18.30 -20.06 -26.28
CA PHE A 675 -17.75 -18.71 -26.13
C PHE A 675 -17.02 -18.30 -27.40
N ASP A 676 -17.53 -17.28 -28.08
CA ASP A 676 -16.93 -16.73 -29.28
C ASP A 676 -16.26 -15.40 -28.96
N TRP A 677 -14.93 -15.39 -28.99
CA TRP A 677 -14.13 -14.22 -28.65
C TRP A 677 -13.63 -13.50 -29.90
N THR A 678 -13.63 -12.18 -29.84
CA THR A 678 -13.10 -11.32 -30.90
C THR A 678 -12.15 -10.30 -30.30
N GLU A 679 -10.97 -10.13 -30.89
CA GLU A 679 -10.02 -9.09 -30.52
C GLU A 679 -9.82 -8.17 -31.73
N ALA A 680 -10.09 -6.87 -31.55
CA ALA A 680 -9.90 -5.87 -32.59
C ALA A 680 -8.50 -5.24 -32.51
N ASP A 681 -8.02 -4.69 -33.63
CA ASP A 681 -6.69 -4.05 -33.72
C ASP A 681 -6.48 -2.87 -32.76
N ASP A 682 -7.58 -2.27 -32.27
CA ASP A 682 -7.57 -1.18 -31.30
C ASP A 682 -7.50 -1.63 -29.83
N GLY A 683 -7.35 -2.95 -29.59
CA GLY A 683 -7.29 -3.56 -28.27
C GLY A 683 -8.65 -3.84 -27.63
N THR A 684 -9.75 -3.60 -28.34
CA THR A 684 -11.10 -3.96 -27.86
C THR A 684 -11.28 -5.48 -27.86
N VAL A 685 -11.70 -6.03 -26.72
CA VAL A 685 -12.01 -7.46 -26.57
C VAL A 685 -13.51 -7.64 -26.48
N GLY A 686 -14.09 -8.43 -27.38
CA GLY A 686 -15.49 -8.81 -27.38
C GLY A 686 -15.69 -10.29 -27.10
N VAL A 687 -16.82 -10.63 -26.48
CA VAL A 687 -17.26 -12.02 -26.33
C VAL A 687 -18.75 -12.15 -26.59
N LYS A 688 -19.15 -13.24 -27.23
CA LYS A 688 -20.54 -13.71 -27.37
C LYS A 688 -20.66 -15.10 -26.76
N ILE A 689 -21.73 -15.34 -26.00
CA ILE A 689 -21.91 -16.59 -25.25
C ILE A 689 -23.23 -17.25 -25.66
N TYR A 690 -23.14 -18.51 -26.10
CA TYR A 690 -24.24 -19.31 -26.65
C TYR A 690 -24.51 -20.52 -25.74
N PRO A 691 -25.53 -20.47 -24.87
CA PRO A 691 -25.83 -21.53 -23.93
C PRO A 691 -26.37 -22.80 -24.60
N PHE A 692 -26.16 -23.96 -23.98
CA PHE A 692 -26.72 -25.24 -24.44
C PHE A 692 -28.09 -25.52 -23.82
N ASP A 693 -28.42 -24.90 -22.69
CA ASP A 693 -29.67 -25.02 -21.93
C ASP A 693 -30.82 -24.21 -22.53
N THR A 694 -31.11 -24.45 -23.82
CA THR A 694 -32.16 -23.75 -24.55
C THR A 694 -33.56 -24.31 -24.33
N THR A 695 -34.59 -23.52 -24.64
CA THR A 695 -35.99 -23.99 -24.55
C THR A 695 -36.38 -25.03 -25.59
N GLY A 696 -35.61 -25.16 -26.68
CA GLY A 696 -35.84 -26.12 -27.77
C GLY A 696 -35.07 -27.42 -27.65
N ASP A 697 -34.02 -27.45 -26.81
CA ASP A 697 -33.18 -28.63 -26.58
C ASP A 697 -33.05 -28.92 -25.08
N ALA A 698 -34.00 -29.70 -24.56
CA ALA A 698 -34.01 -30.12 -23.16
C ALA A 698 -32.85 -31.04 -22.77
N SER A 699 -32.07 -31.54 -23.74
CA SER A 699 -30.93 -32.42 -23.51
C SER A 699 -29.58 -31.70 -23.45
N GLU A 700 -29.57 -30.38 -23.61
CA GLU A 700 -28.34 -29.57 -23.68
C GLU A 700 -27.31 -30.17 -24.66
N SER A 701 -27.77 -30.57 -25.85
CA SER A 701 -26.95 -31.28 -26.84
C SER A 701 -26.24 -30.34 -27.82
N ALA A 702 -26.81 -29.16 -28.08
CA ALA A 702 -26.24 -28.17 -28.99
C ALA A 702 -26.32 -26.74 -28.43
N PRO A 703 -25.37 -25.85 -28.79
CA PRO A 703 -25.44 -24.44 -28.42
C PRO A 703 -26.61 -23.73 -29.11
N ALA A 704 -27.11 -22.68 -28.46
CA ALA A 704 -28.09 -21.77 -29.03
C ALA A 704 -27.62 -21.16 -30.37
N GLU A 705 -28.57 -20.92 -31.29
CA GLU A 705 -28.27 -20.21 -32.55
C GLU A 705 -27.94 -18.72 -32.34
N LYS A 706 -28.43 -18.12 -31.25
CA LYS A 706 -28.26 -16.71 -30.90
C LYS A 706 -27.58 -16.56 -29.54
N PRO A 707 -26.75 -15.52 -29.33
CA PRO A 707 -26.08 -15.32 -28.06
C PRO A 707 -27.07 -14.94 -26.96
N TRP A 708 -26.81 -15.40 -25.75
CA TRP A 708 -27.56 -15.02 -24.55
C TRP A 708 -26.96 -13.82 -23.82
N PHE A 709 -25.63 -13.71 -23.84
CA PHE A 709 -24.88 -12.59 -23.26
C PHE A 709 -23.73 -12.20 -24.20
N GLN A 710 -23.53 -10.90 -24.36
CA GLN A 710 -22.37 -10.37 -25.06
C GLN A 710 -21.86 -9.06 -24.44
N PHE A 711 -20.56 -8.80 -24.56
CA PHE A 711 -19.99 -7.50 -24.21
C PHE A 711 -18.81 -7.15 -25.12
N LYS A 712 -18.48 -5.85 -25.18
CA LYS A 712 -17.18 -5.36 -25.68
C LYS A 712 -16.49 -4.57 -24.58
N PHE A 713 -15.28 -4.99 -24.24
CA PHE A 713 -14.44 -4.31 -23.26
C PHE A 713 -13.39 -3.49 -23.98
N ARG A 714 -13.37 -2.20 -23.68
CA ARG A 714 -12.32 -1.29 -24.10
C ARG A 714 -11.53 -0.82 -22.90
N SER A 715 -10.23 -1.04 -22.94
CA SER A 715 -9.31 -0.66 -21.89
C SER A 715 -9.16 0.88 -21.83
N GLY A 716 -8.99 1.43 -20.63
CA GLY A 716 -9.09 2.87 -20.38
C GLY A 716 -7.74 3.60 -20.40
N LEU A 717 -7.77 4.94 -20.33
CA LEU A 717 -6.57 5.81 -20.31
C LEU A 717 -5.59 5.54 -19.13
N LEU A 718 -6.00 4.72 -18.16
CA LEU A 718 -5.26 4.35 -16.95
C LEU A 718 -4.61 2.96 -17.02
N ASP A 719 -4.60 2.27 -18.17
CA ASP A 719 -3.99 0.93 -18.32
C ASP A 719 -2.49 0.88 -17.97
N ALA A 720 -1.80 2.02 -17.97
CA ALA A 720 -0.41 2.09 -17.51
C ALA A 720 -0.24 1.92 -15.99
N ILE A 721 -1.35 1.94 -15.23
CA ILE A 721 -1.38 1.82 -13.77
C ILE A 721 -1.84 0.41 -13.40
N ASN A 722 -0.90 -0.52 -13.25
CA ASN A 722 -1.18 -1.85 -12.73
C ASN A 722 -1.59 -1.76 -11.25
N LEU A 723 -2.88 -1.95 -10.97
CA LEU A 723 -3.41 -1.94 -9.61
C LEU A 723 -3.50 -3.37 -9.07
N PRO A 724 -2.94 -3.65 -7.88
CA PRO A 724 -3.17 -4.92 -7.22
C PRO A 724 -4.59 -4.96 -6.65
N VAL A 725 -5.39 -5.94 -7.05
CA VAL A 725 -6.77 -6.13 -6.55
C VAL A 725 -6.88 -7.48 -5.85
N THR A 726 -7.52 -7.50 -4.68
CA THR A 726 -7.82 -8.70 -3.91
C THR A 726 -9.25 -8.68 -3.37
N THR A 727 -9.96 -9.81 -3.42
CA THR A 727 -11.28 -9.96 -2.79
C THR A 727 -11.21 -10.07 -1.26
N ASP A 728 -10.02 -10.21 -0.67
CA ASP A 728 -9.84 -10.13 0.79
C ASP A 728 -10.23 -8.76 1.37
N ILE A 729 -10.36 -7.73 0.53
CA ILE A 729 -10.88 -6.42 0.94
C ILE A 729 -12.30 -6.52 1.51
N TYR A 730 -13.12 -7.50 1.08
CA TYR A 730 -14.48 -7.66 1.60
C TYR A 730 -14.48 -8.02 3.10
N LYS A 731 -13.52 -8.84 3.53
CA LYS A 731 -13.30 -9.13 4.97
C LYS A 731 -12.95 -7.87 5.75
N LEU A 732 -12.32 -6.89 5.09
CA LEU A 732 -11.87 -5.63 5.71
C LEU A 732 -13.02 -4.68 6.03
N VAL A 733 -14.05 -4.66 5.18
CA VAL A 733 -15.23 -3.80 5.30
C VAL A 733 -16.42 -4.50 5.95
N GLY A 734 -16.22 -5.70 6.52
CA GLY A 734 -17.27 -6.48 7.18
C GLY A 734 -18.26 -7.15 6.22
N ILE A 735 -17.94 -7.21 4.92
CA ILE A 735 -18.76 -7.89 3.91
C ILE A 735 -18.36 -9.37 3.90
N ASN A 736 -19.30 -10.24 4.26
CA ASN A 736 -19.07 -11.69 4.20
C ASN A 736 -19.27 -12.18 2.75
N ALA A 737 -18.17 -12.33 2.02
CA ALA A 737 -18.14 -12.82 0.64
C ALA A 737 -18.20 -14.36 0.53
N THR A 738 -18.51 -15.07 1.62
CA THR A 738 -18.73 -16.53 1.57
C THR A 738 -19.93 -16.82 0.67
N LEU A 739 -19.71 -17.67 -0.32
CA LEU A 739 -20.75 -18.17 -1.20
C LEU A 739 -21.50 -19.28 -0.49
N LEU A 740 -22.81 -19.13 -0.34
CA LEU A 740 -23.69 -20.16 0.23
C LEU A 740 -24.65 -20.65 -0.85
N GLN A 741 -24.60 -21.95 -1.13
CA GLN A 741 -25.29 -22.58 -2.25
C GLN A 741 -26.25 -23.69 -1.80
N PRO A 742 -27.53 -23.66 -2.24
CA PRO A 742 -28.50 -24.70 -1.95
C PRO A 742 -28.16 -26.02 -2.66
N PRO A 743 -28.77 -27.14 -2.27
CA PRO A 743 -28.73 -28.38 -3.05
C PRO A 743 -29.21 -28.18 -4.49
N LEU A 744 -28.61 -28.92 -5.43
CA LEU A 744 -28.96 -28.85 -6.86
C LEU A 744 -29.77 -30.08 -7.30
N PRO A 745 -30.76 -29.91 -8.18
CA PRO A 745 -31.49 -31.03 -8.78
C PRO A 745 -30.59 -31.84 -9.72
N ALA A 746 -30.89 -33.14 -9.84
CA ALA A 746 -30.31 -34.01 -10.86
C ALA A 746 -31.13 -33.88 -12.15
N GLY A 747 -30.44 -33.63 -13.27
CA GLY A 747 -31.02 -33.52 -14.61
C GLY A 747 -30.52 -34.62 -15.54
N ASN A 748 -31.10 -34.68 -16.74
CA ASN A 748 -30.71 -35.63 -17.78
C ASN A 748 -30.23 -34.87 -19.01
N ASP A 749 -28.92 -34.64 -19.11
CA ASP A 749 -28.26 -33.97 -20.22
C ASP A 749 -27.41 -34.94 -21.05
N SER A 750 -27.07 -34.54 -22.26
CA SER A 750 -26.29 -35.33 -23.23
C SER A 750 -24.88 -35.67 -22.74
N CYS A 751 -24.31 -34.86 -21.86
CA CYS A 751 -22.93 -34.97 -21.37
C CYS A 751 -22.83 -35.56 -19.95
N GLY A 752 -23.95 -35.85 -19.29
CA GLY A 752 -24.03 -36.30 -17.91
C GLY A 752 -23.51 -35.29 -16.88
N ILE A 753 -23.53 -33.99 -17.19
CA ILE A 753 -23.02 -32.91 -16.31
C ILE A 753 -24.00 -32.51 -15.21
N LEU A 754 -25.32 -32.66 -15.40
CA LEU A 754 -26.36 -32.19 -14.49
C LEU A 754 -26.54 -33.11 -13.29
N THR A 755 -25.48 -33.29 -12.51
CA THR A 755 -25.56 -34.09 -11.29
C THR A 755 -26.18 -33.31 -10.14
N GLY A 756 -27.07 -33.97 -9.41
CA GLY A 756 -27.71 -33.42 -8.22
C GLY A 756 -26.86 -33.54 -6.96
N THR A 757 -27.22 -32.75 -5.94
CA THR A 757 -26.66 -32.75 -4.59
C THR A 757 -27.80 -32.64 -3.57
N ASP A 758 -27.52 -33.01 -2.31
CA ASP A 758 -28.53 -33.21 -1.25
C ASP A 758 -28.34 -32.31 -0.02
N ARG A 759 -27.20 -31.62 0.08
CA ARG A 759 -26.80 -30.83 1.25
C ARG A 759 -26.35 -29.44 0.87
N TRP A 760 -26.51 -28.48 1.77
CA TRP A 760 -26.06 -27.10 1.56
C TRP A 760 -24.55 -27.01 1.60
N LYS A 761 -23.98 -26.07 0.85
CA LYS A 761 -22.52 -25.86 0.82
C LYS A 761 -22.12 -24.41 0.90
N ALA A 762 -21.13 -24.13 1.74
CA ALA A 762 -20.51 -22.82 1.84
C ALA A 762 -19.05 -22.86 1.41
N THR A 763 -18.59 -21.87 0.64
CA THR A 763 -17.20 -21.78 0.21
C THR A 763 -16.72 -20.33 0.17
N VAL A 764 -15.44 -20.12 0.45
CA VAL A 764 -14.83 -18.79 0.45
C VAL A 764 -14.01 -18.62 -0.84
N PRO A 765 -14.50 -17.85 -1.82
CA PRO A 765 -13.72 -17.55 -3.02
C PRO A 765 -12.65 -16.50 -2.72
N GLY A 766 -11.44 -16.72 -3.25
CA GLY A 766 -10.36 -15.74 -3.24
C GLY A 766 -9.95 -15.37 -4.66
N GLN A 767 -9.87 -14.08 -4.99
CA GLN A 767 -9.30 -13.61 -6.26
C GLN A 767 -8.20 -12.59 -5.96
N TYR A 768 -7.07 -12.72 -6.66
CA TYR A 768 -5.92 -11.85 -6.54
C TYR A 768 -5.28 -11.60 -7.91
N SER A 769 -4.97 -10.35 -8.25
CA SER A 769 -4.12 -10.02 -9.39
C SER A 769 -3.20 -8.85 -9.06
N ASP A 770 -1.95 -8.92 -9.54
CA ASP A 770 -0.98 -7.82 -9.52
C ASP A 770 -1.13 -6.86 -10.72
N PHE A 771 -1.92 -7.24 -11.73
CA PHE A 771 -2.07 -6.59 -13.03
C PHE A 771 -3.56 -6.36 -13.32
N SER A 772 -4.18 -5.43 -12.61
CA SER A 772 -5.58 -5.06 -12.90
C SER A 772 -5.66 -3.68 -13.52
N SER A 773 -6.56 -3.52 -14.49
CA SER A 773 -6.87 -2.24 -15.14
C SER A 773 -8.37 -1.98 -15.17
N PHE A 774 -8.74 -0.70 -15.21
CA PHE A 774 -10.14 -0.28 -15.38
C PHE A 774 -10.43 0.00 -16.84
N GLY A 775 -11.61 -0.42 -17.29
CA GLY A 775 -12.07 -0.14 -18.64
C GLY A 775 -13.57 0.04 -18.71
N THR A 776 -14.06 0.26 -19.92
CA THR A 776 -15.48 0.45 -20.22
C THR A 776 -16.02 -0.79 -20.93
N PHE A 777 -17.10 -1.35 -20.40
CA PHE A 777 -17.90 -2.40 -21.01
C PHE A 777 -19.05 -1.76 -21.79
N ASP A 778 -19.17 -2.08 -23.08
CA ASP A 778 -20.37 -1.88 -23.89
C ASP A 778 -21.19 -3.18 -23.86
N LEU A 779 -22.38 -3.12 -23.28
CA LEU A 779 -23.28 -4.26 -23.04
C LEU A 779 -24.48 -4.29 -23.99
N ASP A 780 -24.34 -3.74 -25.18
CA ASP A 780 -25.35 -3.84 -26.23
C ASP A 780 -25.64 -5.31 -26.60
N GLN A 781 -26.83 -5.81 -26.27
CA GLN A 781 -27.25 -7.19 -26.54
C GLN A 781 -27.77 -7.42 -27.96
N ASP A 782 -27.78 -6.40 -28.83
CA ASP A 782 -28.30 -6.45 -30.21
C ASP A 782 -29.77 -6.90 -30.28
N GLY A 783 -30.66 -5.95 -30.57
CA GLY A 783 -32.11 -6.21 -30.65
C GLY A 783 -32.53 -7.29 -31.66
N SER A 784 -31.66 -7.64 -32.63
CA SER A 784 -31.92 -8.75 -33.56
C SER A 784 -31.77 -10.14 -32.91
N ASP A 785 -31.12 -10.24 -31.75
CA ASP A 785 -30.92 -11.47 -31.00
C ASP A 785 -32.16 -11.86 -30.16
N ALA A 786 -33.13 -10.95 -30.00
CA ALA A 786 -34.43 -11.26 -29.40
C ALA A 786 -35.32 -12.08 -30.36
N GLY A 787 -36.12 -12.98 -29.80
CA GLY A 787 -37.25 -13.63 -30.48
C GLY A 787 -38.42 -12.65 -30.69
N ALA A 788 -39.35 -12.99 -31.59
CA ALA A 788 -40.53 -12.17 -31.86
C ALA A 788 -41.47 -11.99 -30.65
N ASP A 789 -41.31 -12.84 -29.63
CA ASP A 789 -42.02 -12.83 -28.34
C ASP A 789 -41.29 -12.00 -27.26
N GLY A 790 -40.19 -11.32 -27.60
CA GLY A 790 -39.40 -10.53 -26.66
C GLY A 790 -38.55 -11.35 -25.69
N LYS A 791 -38.34 -12.64 -25.98
CA LYS A 791 -37.49 -13.55 -25.20
C LYS A 791 -36.20 -13.88 -25.94
N ASN A 792 -35.15 -14.25 -25.20
CA ASN A 792 -33.90 -14.71 -25.81
C ASN A 792 -33.87 -16.23 -26.00
N ALA A 793 -32.74 -16.78 -26.47
CA ALA A 793 -32.59 -18.19 -26.84
C ALA A 793 -32.87 -19.21 -25.71
N VAL A 794 -32.78 -18.80 -24.44
CA VAL A 794 -33.08 -19.67 -23.27
C VAL A 794 -34.45 -19.35 -22.64
N GLY A 795 -35.26 -18.54 -23.33
CA GLY A 795 -36.62 -18.17 -22.91
C GLY A 795 -36.68 -17.15 -21.77
N ASP A 796 -35.59 -16.41 -21.54
CA ASP A 796 -35.52 -15.34 -20.54
C ASP A 796 -36.00 -14.00 -21.10
N GLU A 797 -36.28 -13.03 -20.23
CA GLU A 797 -36.60 -11.66 -20.64
C GLU A 797 -35.43 -11.00 -21.38
N TYR A 798 -35.72 -10.34 -22.49
CA TYR A 798 -34.73 -9.56 -23.22
C TYR A 798 -34.59 -8.15 -22.65
N PHE A 799 -33.34 -7.72 -22.47
CA PHE A 799 -32.96 -6.35 -22.09
C PHE A 799 -31.81 -5.90 -22.97
N ASP A 800 -31.89 -4.68 -23.51
CA ASP A 800 -30.85 -4.12 -24.39
C ASP A 800 -29.46 -4.09 -23.74
N ASN A 801 -29.41 -3.94 -22.41
CA ASN A 801 -28.18 -3.91 -21.62
C ASN A 801 -28.02 -5.15 -20.71
N PHE A 802 -28.67 -6.26 -21.08
CA PHE A 802 -28.68 -7.56 -20.41
C PHE A 802 -29.36 -7.66 -19.04
N TRP A 803 -29.07 -6.74 -18.11
CA TRP A 803 -29.57 -6.76 -16.72
C TRP A 803 -30.47 -5.54 -16.45
N PRO A 804 -31.61 -5.71 -15.76
CA PRO A 804 -32.49 -4.59 -15.43
C PRO A 804 -31.77 -3.53 -14.59
N GLY A 805 -31.95 -2.26 -14.96
CA GLY A 805 -31.31 -1.12 -14.28
C GLY A 805 -29.86 -0.86 -14.67
N LEU A 806 -29.27 -1.68 -15.55
CA LEU A 806 -27.90 -1.49 -16.02
C LEU A 806 -27.86 -0.57 -17.26
N GLY A 807 -26.92 0.37 -17.28
CA GLY A 807 -26.69 1.22 -18.46
C GLY A 807 -26.01 0.44 -19.59
N ARG A 808 -25.96 1.00 -20.81
CA ARG A 808 -25.22 0.38 -21.93
C ARG A 808 -23.72 0.33 -21.67
N TYR A 809 -23.17 1.46 -21.21
CA TYR A 809 -21.74 1.59 -20.91
C TYR A 809 -21.51 1.51 -19.40
N ASN A 810 -20.68 0.57 -18.96
CA ASN A 810 -20.36 0.37 -17.55
C ASN A 810 -18.87 0.39 -17.33
N LEU A 811 -18.44 1.00 -16.22
CA LEU A 811 -17.07 0.84 -15.76
C LEU A 811 -16.91 -0.55 -15.13
N GLY A 812 -15.82 -1.21 -15.45
CA GLY A 812 -15.49 -2.49 -14.84
C GLY A 812 -14.00 -2.73 -14.78
N LEU A 813 -13.65 -3.87 -14.18
CA LEU A 813 -12.29 -4.25 -13.87
C LEU A 813 -11.85 -5.41 -14.77
N LYS A 814 -10.68 -5.28 -15.37
CA LYS A 814 -9.95 -6.40 -15.98
C LYS A 814 -8.81 -6.79 -15.05
N MET A 815 -8.73 -8.06 -14.66
CA MET A 815 -7.62 -8.60 -13.87
C MET A 815 -6.83 -9.59 -14.74
N ASP A 816 -5.65 -9.19 -15.19
CA ASP A 816 -4.75 -10.05 -15.95
C ASP A 816 -3.93 -10.94 -15.01
N GLN A 817 -3.65 -12.18 -15.43
CA GLN A 817 -2.92 -13.17 -14.63
C GLN A 817 -3.48 -13.33 -13.20
N ALA A 818 -4.81 -13.25 -13.07
CA ALA A 818 -5.48 -13.40 -11.80
C ALA A 818 -5.34 -14.83 -11.28
N THR A 819 -5.05 -14.97 -10.00
CA THR A 819 -5.13 -16.23 -9.25
C THR A 819 -6.49 -16.28 -8.57
N ILE A 820 -7.26 -17.32 -8.85
CA ILE A 820 -8.59 -17.55 -8.28
C ILE A 820 -8.53 -18.85 -7.48
N THR A 821 -9.02 -18.82 -6.25
CA THR A 821 -8.96 -19.94 -5.31
C THR A 821 -10.37 -20.27 -4.82
N PHE A 822 -10.68 -21.56 -4.77
CA PHE A 822 -11.89 -22.11 -4.17
C PHE A 822 -11.48 -23.09 -3.08
N SER A 823 -11.87 -22.79 -1.84
CA SER A 823 -11.61 -23.66 -0.69
C SER A 823 -12.42 -24.96 -0.78
N GLU A 824 -12.09 -25.92 0.07
CA GLU A 824 -13.01 -27.01 0.38
C GLU A 824 -14.33 -26.43 0.91
N PRO A 825 -15.48 -27.00 0.52
CA PRO A 825 -16.78 -26.55 0.99
C PRO A 825 -17.04 -27.00 2.42
N GLU A 826 -17.58 -26.12 3.24
CA GLU A 826 -18.31 -26.53 4.44
C GLU A 826 -19.65 -27.12 4.00
N VAL A 827 -20.01 -28.29 4.52
CA VAL A 827 -21.22 -29.01 4.14
C VAL A 827 -22.17 -29.03 5.33
N TYR A 828 -23.39 -28.58 5.11
CA TYR A 828 -24.46 -28.45 6.11
C TYR A 828 -25.55 -29.49 5.83
#